data_AF-A0A944XWK5-F1
#
_entry.id   AF-A0A944XWK5-F1
#
_cell.length_a   1.000
_cell.length_b   1.000
_cell.length_c   1.000
_cell.angle_alpha   90.00
_cell.angle_beta   90.00
_cell.angle_gamma   90.00
#
_symmetry.space_group_name_H-M   'P 1'
#
loop_
_entity.id
_entity.type
_entity.pdbx_description
1 polymer ?
#
loop_
_entity_poly.entity_id
_entity_poly.type
_entity_poly.pdbx_seq_one_letter_code
_entity_poly.pdbx_strand_id
1 'polypeptide(L)'
;MSAPRQFMAAPVMGIVGATKYYGPVEALKAVSLNVKRGEIHAIVGENGAGKSTLIGIAAGTIPPDYAVVRMVGKEVKRPNAKKLRKVGMAVTFQHPELAEDLTVMENMQLAAPNLKGPEGRAEAKRLLSEVASEQHAMSLTTRVRDLTLAQHHVIELARALATKPQALLLDEPTEPFQQADIDKLFALIKRLREEGVGIVYVSHRLHEIKELADRITVLRDGRIIDTRLAKQITPDQIVTMIAGKELRQIFPDKSQNVGAAVLEVKGLQGPGFENVSFTARAGEIIGITGIEGEGQREFLRTIAGLERRSAGSVKIDGAAVSGDNVAAARSAGIGFVTEDRHEEGLFLSLKLRENIGIGALHRISSGGIIDKKRDMTLTEDVIDRLDVATGMIVEDDDTLAADLSGGNQQKTLIGRELAGEPKVLLIDEPTKGVDVGARSEIYQRLRELGASGFAVVVSSSDGFELEGLCDRVAVFARGQIVTELAGEELTDEAITAANMTTTVARASGTAIEDTEPGWRRIISAVHFPALVLTVLTGIVLAGTGAINEFFLSPFNIETMLTFLAILAFISIGQLVTILVGRIDLSVGALAGFVVVLASFLAPDGASAVDTLWGVGLILAVAAGFGLLQGWMITWLNIPAIVVTLATFIGLQGMSLVLRPRAGGAITDYISDVTQWKMLAVPACFAVVVIIVVCFEFGLFRTSLGRRLRAVGSNPLAATRVGVSANRHILLAFVLSGILAGIGGLILAGQVGIGS
;
A
#
# COMPACT_ATOMS: atom_id res chain seq x y z
N MET A 1 7.35 -46.37 -36.25
CA MET A 1 8.35 -45.48 -35.62
C MET A 1 7.73 -44.89 -34.37
N SER A 2 8.14 -45.40 -33.21
CA SER A 2 7.70 -44.97 -31.89
C SER A 2 8.44 -43.70 -31.48
N ALA A 3 7.71 -42.60 -31.27
CA ALA A 3 8.25 -41.37 -30.69
C ALA A 3 8.77 -41.66 -29.26
N PRO A 4 9.92 -41.11 -28.85
CA PRO A 4 10.51 -41.42 -27.56
C PRO A 4 9.68 -40.81 -26.42
N ARG A 5 9.34 -41.64 -25.44
CA ARG A 5 8.78 -41.26 -24.15
C ARG A 5 9.82 -40.45 -23.36
N GLN A 6 9.90 -39.14 -23.59
CA GLN A 6 10.52 -38.23 -22.63
C GLN A 6 9.54 -38.01 -21.47
N PHE A 7 9.98 -38.36 -20.26
CA PHE A 7 9.26 -38.30 -18.99
C PHE A 7 8.28 -37.11 -18.86
N MET A 8 6.97 -37.38 -18.94
CA MET A 8 5.92 -36.42 -18.55
C MET A 8 5.85 -36.35 -17.02
N ALA A 9 6.77 -35.60 -16.41
CA ALA A 9 6.63 -35.19 -15.02
C ALA A 9 5.38 -34.30 -14.88
N ALA A 10 4.50 -34.59 -13.93
CA ALA A 10 3.32 -33.78 -13.66
C ALA A 10 3.72 -32.31 -13.36
N PRO A 11 2.97 -31.32 -13.86
CA PRO A 11 3.28 -29.91 -13.59
C PRO A 11 3.26 -29.61 -12.09
N VAL A 12 4.17 -28.74 -11.64
CA VAL A 12 4.24 -28.33 -10.23
C VAL A 12 3.04 -27.46 -9.86
N MET A 13 2.54 -26.70 -10.83
CA MET A 13 1.40 -25.80 -10.69
C MET A 13 0.60 -25.82 -11.99
N GLY A 14 -0.73 -25.80 -11.88
CA GLY A 14 -1.60 -25.72 -13.04
C GLY A 14 -2.97 -25.14 -12.69
N ILE A 15 -3.52 -24.40 -13.63
CA ILE A 15 -4.86 -23.82 -13.58
C ILE A 15 -5.57 -24.25 -14.85
N VAL A 16 -6.75 -24.84 -14.71
CA VAL A 16 -7.54 -25.30 -15.85
C VAL A 16 -8.85 -24.53 -15.90
N GLY A 17 -9.09 -23.87 -17.03
CA GLY A 17 -10.33 -23.19 -17.35
C GLY A 17 -10.66 -22.02 -16.43
N ALA A 18 -9.70 -21.22 -16.00
CA ALA A 18 -9.98 -20.04 -15.19
C ALA A 18 -10.91 -19.05 -15.91
N THR A 19 -12.07 -18.82 -15.32
CA THR A 19 -13.07 -17.84 -15.74
C THR A 19 -13.39 -16.92 -14.56
N LYS A 20 -13.43 -15.61 -14.82
CA LYS A 20 -13.73 -14.60 -13.81
C LYS A 20 -14.54 -13.44 -14.38
N TYR A 21 -15.63 -13.10 -13.70
CA TYR A 21 -16.46 -11.93 -13.96
C TYR A 21 -16.30 -10.89 -12.85
N TYR A 22 -16.28 -9.62 -13.24
CA TYR A 22 -16.43 -8.45 -12.37
C TYR A 22 -17.62 -7.63 -12.88
N GLY A 23 -18.79 -7.82 -12.25
CA GLY A 23 -20.03 -7.26 -12.77
C GLY A 23 -20.27 -7.74 -14.21
N PRO A 24 -20.44 -6.83 -15.19
CA PRO A 24 -20.64 -7.19 -16.60
C PRO A 24 -19.34 -7.58 -17.33
N VAL A 25 -18.17 -7.33 -16.75
CA VAL A 25 -16.87 -7.53 -17.43
C VAL A 25 -16.37 -8.96 -17.21
N GLU A 26 -16.18 -9.70 -18.30
CA GLU A 26 -15.52 -11.01 -18.29
C GLU A 26 -13.99 -10.86 -18.39
N ALA A 27 -13.32 -10.82 -17.23
CA ALA A 27 -11.88 -10.58 -17.13
C ALA A 27 -11.01 -11.78 -17.52
N LEU A 28 -11.51 -13.01 -17.37
CA LEU A 28 -10.83 -14.23 -17.84
C LEU A 28 -11.84 -15.16 -18.51
N LYS A 29 -11.43 -15.76 -19.63
CA LYS A 29 -12.27 -16.56 -20.53
C LYS A 29 -11.67 -17.95 -20.69
N ALA A 30 -11.94 -18.84 -19.73
CA ALA A 30 -11.48 -20.23 -19.71
C ALA A 30 -9.95 -20.42 -19.88
N VAL A 31 -9.16 -19.57 -19.23
CA VAL A 31 -7.70 -19.56 -19.33
C VAL A 31 -7.07 -20.76 -18.64
N SER A 32 -6.19 -21.49 -19.34
CA SER A 32 -5.50 -22.65 -18.78
C SER A 32 -3.98 -22.48 -18.85
N LEU A 33 -3.31 -22.59 -17.70
CA LEU A 33 -1.87 -22.40 -17.55
C LEU A 33 -1.25 -23.60 -16.83
N ASN A 34 -0.05 -24.01 -17.24
CA ASN A 34 0.74 -25.00 -16.51
C ASN A 34 2.21 -24.59 -16.40
N VAL A 35 2.82 -24.98 -15.29
CA VAL A 35 4.23 -24.72 -14.98
C VAL A 35 4.87 -26.04 -14.56
N LYS A 36 5.95 -26.43 -15.24
CA LYS A 36 6.74 -27.63 -14.90
C LYS A 36 7.72 -27.31 -13.77
N ARG A 37 8.29 -28.35 -13.19
CA ARG A 37 9.41 -28.20 -12.24
C ARG A 37 10.63 -27.65 -12.98
N GLY A 38 11.31 -26.68 -12.37
CA GLY A 38 12.50 -26.04 -12.93
C GLY A 38 12.23 -25.31 -14.25
N GLU A 39 11.02 -24.80 -14.45
CA GLU A 39 10.63 -24.01 -15.62
C GLU A 39 10.35 -22.57 -15.18
N ILE A 40 10.88 -21.59 -15.92
CA ILE A 40 10.44 -20.19 -15.84
C ILE A 40 9.41 -19.95 -16.95
N HIS A 41 8.14 -19.83 -16.57
CA HIS A 41 7.03 -19.53 -17.48
C HIS A 41 6.67 -18.05 -17.39
N ALA A 42 7.02 -17.29 -18.42
CA ALA A 42 6.65 -15.89 -18.55
C ALA A 42 5.20 -15.70 -19.00
N ILE A 43 4.48 -14.76 -18.37
CA ILE A 43 3.17 -14.30 -18.82
C ILE A 43 3.32 -12.85 -19.24
N VAL A 44 2.97 -12.57 -20.50
CA VAL A 44 3.04 -11.24 -21.10
C VAL A 44 1.66 -10.88 -21.65
N GLY A 45 1.36 -9.59 -21.73
CA GLY A 45 0.04 -9.11 -22.13
C GLY A 45 -0.15 -7.65 -21.78
N GLU A 46 -1.15 -7.01 -22.37
CA GLU A 46 -1.50 -5.62 -22.07
C GLU A 46 -2.01 -5.46 -20.63
N ASN A 47 -2.06 -4.22 -20.14
CA ASN A 47 -2.79 -3.92 -18.91
C ASN A 47 -4.27 -4.22 -19.13
N GLY A 48 -4.92 -4.83 -18.14
CA GLY A 48 -6.29 -5.32 -18.31
C GLY A 48 -6.44 -6.64 -19.07
N ALA A 49 -5.37 -7.25 -19.60
CA ALA A 49 -5.45 -8.55 -20.28
C ALA A 49 -5.90 -9.72 -19.37
N GLY A 50 -5.90 -9.52 -18.05
CA GLY A 50 -6.28 -10.53 -17.05
C GLY A 50 -5.11 -11.17 -16.29
N LYS A 51 -3.88 -10.67 -16.46
CA LYS A 51 -2.65 -11.22 -15.82
C LYS A 51 -2.77 -11.28 -14.29
N SER A 52 -3.04 -10.15 -13.64
CA SER A 52 -3.16 -10.06 -12.18
C SER A 52 -4.38 -10.83 -11.67
N THR A 53 -5.48 -10.92 -12.45
CA THR A 53 -6.62 -11.78 -12.12
C THR A 53 -6.23 -13.25 -12.13
N LEU A 54 -5.46 -13.69 -13.13
CA LEU A 54 -4.96 -15.05 -13.24
C LEU A 54 -4.01 -15.38 -12.08
N ILE A 55 -3.09 -14.46 -11.75
CA ILE A 55 -2.18 -14.58 -10.60
C ILE A 55 -2.97 -14.62 -9.29
N GLY A 56 -4.00 -13.79 -9.11
CA GLY A 56 -4.81 -13.78 -7.90
C GLY A 56 -5.62 -15.08 -7.72
N ILE A 57 -6.13 -15.66 -8.81
CA ILE A 57 -6.76 -16.99 -8.78
C ILE A 57 -5.72 -18.06 -8.47
N ALA A 58 -4.55 -17.99 -9.09
CA ALA A 58 -3.43 -18.88 -8.85
C ALA A 58 -3.03 -18.89 -7.37
N ALA A 59 -2.91 -17.69 -6.78
CA ALA A 59 -2.58 -17.43 -5.39
C ALA A 59 -3.72 -17.74 -4.40
N GLY A 60 -4.95 -17.91 -4.89
CA GLY A 60 -6.16 -18.06 -4.09
C GLY A 60 -6.47 -16.82 -3.24
N THR A 61 -6.08 -15.64 -3.71
CA THR A 61 -6.52 -14.34 -3.18
C THR A 61 -7.80 -13.88 -3.87
N ILE A 62 -8.02 -14.30 -5.12
CA ILE A 62 -9.24 -14.04 -5.89
C ILE A 62 -10.00 -15.36 -6.08
N PRO A 63 -11.27 -15.45 -5.65
CA PRO A 63 -12.09 -16.62 -5.94
C PRO A 63 -12.49 -16.62 -7.43
N PRO A 64 -12.21 -17.70 -8.18
CA PRO A 64 -12.67 -17.85 -9.56
C PRO A 64 -14.17 -18.17 -9.60
N ASP A 65 -14.85 -17.82 -10.69
CA ASP A 65 -16.21 -18.30 -10.95
C ASP A 65 -16.19 -19.75 -11.44
N TYR A 66 -15.18 -20.08 -12.27
CA TYR A 66 -14.83 -21.44 -12.63
C TYR A 66 -13.30 -21.57 -12.74
N ALA A 67 -12.70 -22.55 -12.07
CA ALA A 67 -11.31 -22.96 -12.29
C ALA A 67 -11.02 -24.27 -11.54
N VAL A 68 -10.12 -25.09 -12.07
CA VAL A 68 -9.50 -26.18 -11.31
C VAL A 68 -8.02 -25.85 -11.08
N VAL A 69 -7.67 -25.57 -9.82
CA VAL A 69 -6.28 -25.30 -9.40
C VAL A 69 -5.62 -26.60 -8.94
N ARG A 70 -4.45 -26.90 -9.50
CA ARG A 70 -3.65 -28.09 -9.20
C ARG A 70 -2.26 -27.72 -8.73
N MET A 71 -1.77 -28.44 -7.73
CA MET A 71 -0.40 -28.36 -7.22
C MET A 71 0.20 -29.76 -7.18
N VAL A 72 1.36 -29.94 -7.80
CA VAL A 72 2.08 -31.22 -7.89
C VAL A 72 1.16 -32.35 -8.39
N GLY A 73 0.38 -32.05 -9.43
CA GLY A 73 -0.61 -32.97 -10.03
C GLY A 73 -1.89 -33.20 -9.23
N LYS A 74 -2.06 -32.64 -8.02
CA LYS A 74 -3.25 -32.82 -7.18
C LYS A 74 -4.14 -31.58 -7.18
N GLU A 75 -5.44 -31.76 -7.29
CA GLU A 75 -6.42 -30.67 -7.18
C GLU A 75 -6.46 -30.10 -5.75
N VAL A 76 -6.43 -28.77 -5.64
CA VAL A 76 -6.56 -28.04 -4.38
C VAL A 76 -8.02 -27.60 -4.22
N LYS A 77 -8.82 -28.40 -3.50
CA LYS A 77 -10.24 -28.09 -3.27
C LYS A 77 -10.43 -26.80 -2.46
N ARG A 78 -11.27 -25.89 -2.99
CA ARG A 78 -11.55 -24.55 -2.42
C ARG A 78 -10.24 -23.82 -2.09
N PRO A 79 -9.47 -23.44 -3.11
CA PRO A 79 -8.16 -22.81 -2.93
C PRO A 79 -8.32 -21.50 -2.16
N ASN A 80 -7.36 -21.22 -1.29
CA ASN A 80 -7.16 -19.93 -0.68
C ASN A 80 -5.66 -19.75 -0.40
N ALA A 81 -5.21 -18.52 -0.21
CA ALA A 81 -3.80 -18.20 0.03
C ALA A 81 -3.13 -19.11 1.07
N LYS A 82 -3.81 -19.35 2.22
CA LYS A 82 -3.31 -20.22 3.28
C LYS A 82 -3.11 -21.67 2.83
N LYS A 83 -4.05 -22.25 2.08
CA LYS A 83 -3.97 -23.64 1.60
C LYS A 83 -2.91 -23.79 0.52
N LEU A 84 -2.87 -22.89 -0.45
CA LEU A 84 -1.92 -22.92 -1.56
C LEU A 84 -0.48 -22.79 -1.06
N ARG A 85 -0.27 -21.90 -0.09
CA ARG A 85 1.00 -21.78 0.60
C ARG A 85 1.43 -23.06 1.31
N LYS A 86 0.51 -23.72 2.02
CA LYS A 86 0.80 -25.00 2.69
C LYS A 86 1.21 -26.12 1.74
N VAL A 87 0.76 -26.07 0.48
CA VAL A 87 1.13 -27.04 -0.55
C VAL A 87 2.30 -26.58 -1.43
N GLY A 88 3.00 -25.50 -1.03
CA GLY A 88 4.29 -25.09 -1.61
C GLY A 88 4.21 -23.96 -2.63
N MET A 89 3.15 -23.16 -2.66
CA MET A 89 3.08 -21.95 -3.49
C MET A 89 3.53 -20.70 -2.71
N ALA A 90 4.42 -19.89 -3.29
CA ALA A 90 4.70 -18.54 -2.82
C ALA A 90 4.43 -17.52 -3.93
N VAL A 91 4.10 -16.29 -3.54
CA VAL A 91 3.69 -15.22 -4.44
C VAL A 91 4.31 -13.92 -3.96
N THR A 92 4.81 -13.12 -4.88
CA THR A 92 5.14 -11.71 -4.69
C THR A 92 4.24 -10.90 -5.62
N PHE A 93 3.63 -9.85 -5.08
CA PHE A 93 2.69 -9.01 -5.83
C PHE A 93 3.40 -7.75 -6.32
N GLN A 94 2.87 -7.12 -7.38
CA GLN A 94 3.41 -5.86 -7.89
C GLN A 94 3.50 -4.77 -6.83
N HIS A 95 2.50 -4.70 -5.95
CA HIS A 95 2.49 -3.79 -4.80
C HIS A 95 2.68 -4.61 -3.52
N PRO A 96 3.84 -4.51 -2.83
CA PRO A 96 4.11 -5.29 -1.64
C PRO A 96 3.12 -4.97 -0.53
N GLU A 97 2.31 -5.96 -0.17
CA GLU A 97 1.42 -5.84 0.97
C GLU A 97 2.12 -6.39 2.23
N LEU A 98 2.84 -5.48 2.89
CA LEU A 98 3.49 -5.69 4.18
C LEU A 98 2.66 -5.04 5.30
N ALA A 99 2.82 -5.53 6.52
CA ALA A 99 2.29 -4.85 7.70
C ALA A 99 3.30 -3.78 8.14
N GLU A 100 3.02 -2.52 7.79
CA GLU A 100 3.93 -1.38 7.94
C GLU A 100 4.34 -1.10 9.39
N ASP A 101 3.44 -1.35 10.35
CA ASP A 101 3.70 -1.17 11.79
C ASP A 101 4.56 -2.28 12.41
N LEU A 102 4.74 -3.38 11.68
CA LEU A 102 5.54 -4.51 12.13
C LEU A 102 6.98 -4.36 11.67
N THR A 103 7.88 -4.97 12.43
CA THR A 103 9.30 -5.06 12.04
C THR A 103 9.50 -6.00 10.85
N VAL A 104 10.65 -5.87 10.17
CA VAL A 104 11.07 -6.78 9.10
C VAL A 104 10.97 -8.24 9.54
N MET A 105 11.50 -8.57 10.73
CA MET A 105 11.43 -9.93 11.28
C MET A 105 10.00 -10.41 11.46
N GLU A 106 9.12 -9.55 11.98
CA GLU A 106 7.73 -9.91 12.24
C GLU A 106 6.97 -10.17 10.94
N ASN A 107 7.19 -9.36 9.90
CA ASN A 107 6.65 -9.57 8.56
C ASN A 107 7.10 -10.91 7.96
N MET A 108 8.39 -11.25 8.09
CA MET A 108 8.89 -12.56 7.66
C MET A 108 8.27 -13.71 8.48
N GLN A 109 8.07 -13.53 9.79
CA GLN A 109 7.48 -14.53 10.68
C GLN A 109 5.98 -14.77 10.48
N LEU A 110 5.22 -13.78 10.00
CA LEU A 110 3.82 -13.98 9.60
C LEU A 110 3.72 -15.05 8.52
N ALA A 111 4.74 -15.10 7.69
CA ALA A 111 4.86 -15.94 6.53
C ALA A 111 5.53 -17.29 6.80
N ALA A 112 6.66 -17.26 7.51
CA ALA A 112 7.43 -18.42 7.91
C ALA A 112 7.50 -18.47 9.44
N PRO A 113 6.47 -19.01 10.12
CA PRO A 113 6.42 -19.05 11.59
C PRO A 113 7.53 -19.88 12.23
N ASN A 114 8.28 -20.66 11.45
CA ASN A 114 9.47 -21.38 11.85
C ASN A 114 10.70 -20.48 12.06
N LEU A 115 10.71 -19.24 11.56
CA LEU A 115 11.76 -18.25 11.82
C LEU A 115 11.68 -17.76 13.28
N LYS A 116 12.07 -18.59 14.24
CA LYS A 116 12.04 -18.30 15.68
C LYS A 116 13.42 -18.44 16.30
N GLY A 117 13.63 -17.73 17.40
CA GLY A 117 14.88 -17.78 18.16
C GLY A 117 16.09 -17.23 17.38
N PRO A 118 17.32 -17.51 17.86
CA PRO A 118 18.56 -17.07 17.23
C PRO A 118 18.76 -17.64 15.82
N GLU A 119 18.48 -18.93 15.62
CA GLU A 119 18.61 -19.61 14.32
C GLU A 119 17.67 -19.01 13.27
N GLY A 120 16.40 -18.79 13.62
CA GLY A 120 15.45 -18.15 12.73
C GLY A 120 15.83 -16.71 12.35
N ARG A 121 16.52 -15.98 13.25
CA ARG A 121 17.07 -14.65 12.93
C ARG A 121 18.26 -14.73 11.99
N ALA A 122 19.15 -15.71 12.17
CA ALA A 122 20.27 -15.94 11.26
C ALA A 122 19.77 -16.31 9.86
N GLU A 123 18.78 -17.20 9.78
CA GLU A 123 18.13 -17.57 8.53
C GLU A 123 17.45 -16.37 7.85
N ALA A 124 16.72 -15.55 8.61
CA ALA A 124 16.08 -14.34 8.08
C ALA A 124 17.11 -13.35 7.50
N LYS A 125 18.23 -13.13 8.20
CA LYS A 125 19.34 -12.31 7.69
C LYS A 125 19.93 -12.89 6.40
N ARG A 126 20.15 -14.21 6.35
CA ARG A 126 20.66 -14.87 5.13
C ARG A 126 19.72 -14.64 3.96
N LEU A 127 18.43 -14.90 4.13
CA LEU A 127 17.42 -14.73 3.07
C LEU A 127 17.33 -13.28 2.58
N LEU A 128 17.40 -12.30 3.48
CA LEU A 128 17.46 -10.88 3.07
C LEU A 128 18.72 -10.59 2.26
N SER A 129 19.89 -11.07 2.69
CA SER A 129 21.15 -10.86 1.96
C SER A 129 21.22 -11.57 0.60
N GLU A 130 20.43 -12.62 0.41
CA GLU A 130 20.30 -13.32 -0.88
C GLU A 130 19.57 -12.47 -1.92
N VAL A 131 18.66 -11.60 -1.49
CA VAL A 131 17.84 -10.74 -2.36
C VAL A 131 18.38 -9.31 -2.42
N ALA A 132 18.72 -8.71 -1.29
CA ALA A 132 19.09 -7.30 -1.17
C ALA A 132 20.52 -7.04 -1.66
N SER A 133 20.74 -6.03 -2.51
CA SER A 133 22.09 -5.46 -2.69
C SER A 133 22.58 -4.77 -1.40
N GLU A 134 23.84 -4.34 -1.39
CA GLU A 134 24.41 -3.60 -0.24
C GLU A 134 23.64 -2.29 0.03
N GLN A 135 23.16 -1.63 -1.02
CA GLN A 135 22.35 -0.40 -0.93
C GLN A 135 21.01 -0.62 -0.24
N HIS A 136 20.44 -1.83 -0.37
CA HIS A 136 19.15 -2.20 0.22
C HIS A 136 19.28 -3.05 1.48
N ALA A 137 20.45 -3.09 2.12
CA ALA A 137 20.65 -3.75 3.40
C ALA A 137 19.76 -3.13 4.49
N MET A 138 19.21 -3.98 5.38
CA MET A 138 18.27 -3.54 6.42
C MET A 138 18.39 -4.36 7.71
N SER A 139 17.99 -3.76 8.83
CA SER A 139 17.91 -4.45 10.11
C SER A 139 16.58 -5.19 10.27
N LEU A 140 16.65 -6.38 10.89
CA LEU A 140 15.48 -7.17 11.27
C LEU A 140 14.53 -6.44 12.24
N THR A 141 15.01 -5.44 12.96
CA THR A 141 14.25 -4.69 13.97
C THR A 141 13.65 -3.38 13.44
N THR A 142 14.01 -2.96 12.23
CA THR A 142 13.42 -1.76 11.60
C THR A 142 11.95 -2.03 11.29
N ARG A 143 11.09 -1.03 11.49
CA ARG A 143 9.68 -1.12 11.08
C ARG A 143 9.57 -0.92 9.59
N VAL A 144 8.63 -1.62 8.96
CA VAL A 144 8.51 -1.58 7.49
C VAL A 144 8.15 -0.19 6.97
N ARG A 145 7.33 0.57 7.71
CA ARG A 145 6.97 1.95 7.35
C ARG A 145 8.17 2.92 7.21
N ASP A 146 9.31 2.58 7.80
CA ASP A 146 10.52 3.42 7.79
C ASP A 146 11.48 3.01 6.65
N LEU A 147 11.05 2.15 5.72
CA LEU A 147 11.86 1.56 4.65
C LEU A 147 11.42 2.04 3.25
N THR A 148 12.33 2.01 2.28
CA THR A 148 12.05 2.37 0.88
C THR A 148 11.23 1.30 0.15
N LEU A 149 10.59 1.66 -0.97
CA LEU A 149 9.79 0.72 -1.77
C LEU A 149 10.62 -0.48 -2.28
N ALA A 150 11.87 -0.26 -2.69
CA ALA A 150 12.79 -1.32 -3.07
C ALA A 150 13.04 -2.30 -1.89
N GLN A 151 13.23 -1.77 -0.68
CA GLN A 151 13.37 -2.58 0.52
C GLN A 151 12.09 -3.37 0.85
N HIS A 152 10.90 -2.84 0.57
CA HIS A 152 9.65 -3.59 0.72
C HIS A 152 9.60 -4.82 -0.19
N HIS A 153 10.02 -4.68 -1.45
CA HIS A 153 10.09 -5.79 -2.40
C HIS A 153 11.13 -6.85 -1.99
N VAL A 154 12.29 -6.41 -1.50
CA VAL A 154 13.30 -7.31 -0.90
C VAL A 154 12.69 -8.14 0.23
N ILE A 155 11.94 -7.51 1.14
CA ILE A 155 11.27 -8.22 2.24
C ILE A 155 10.26 -9.22 1.71
N GLU A 156 9.45 -8.83 0.73
CA GLU A 156 8.45 -9.72 0.15
C GLU A 156 9.06 -10.95 -0.54
N LEU A 157 10.12 -10.75 -1.32
CA LEU A 157 10.89 -11.84 -1.94
C LEU A 157 11.52 -12.74 -0.87
N ALA A 158 12.23 -12.19 0.11
CA ALA A 158 12.84 -12.97 1.19
C ALA A 158 11.79 -13.74 2.00
N ARG A 159 10.62 -13.13 2.22
CA ARG A 159 9.44 -13.72 2.87
C ARG A 159 8.87 -14.88 2.06
N ALA A 160 8.83 -14.77 0.73
CA ALA A 160 8.42 -15.85 -0.16
C ALA A 160 9.42 -17.03 -0.09
N LEU A 161 10.73 -16.74 -0.18
CA LEU A 161 11.79 -17.76 -0.09
C LEU A 161 11.83 -18.49 1.25
N ALA A 162 11.53 -17.80 2.36
CA ALA A 162 11.47 -18.39 3.70
C ALA A 162 10.48 -19.56 3.81
N THR A 163 9.52 -19.66 2.88
CA THR A 163 8.56 -20.78 2.82
C THR A 163 9.07 -22.01 2.10
N LYS A 164 10.24 -21.94 1.46
CA LYS A 164 10.82 -23.00 0.60
C LYS A 164 9.81 -23.47 -0.48
N PRO A 165 9.40 -22.56 -1.39
CA PRO A 165 8.33 -22.85 -2.34
C PRO A 165 8.73 -23.91 -3.37
N GLN A 166 7.75 -24.69 -3.81
CA GLN A 166 7.85 -25.54 -5.00
C GLN A 166 7.42 -24.78 -6.27
N ALA A 167 6.52 -23.80 -6.11
CA ALA A 167 6.14 -22.87 -7.15
C ALA A 167 6.21 -21.43 -6.64
N LEU A 168 6.83 -20.53 -7.41
CA LEU A 168 6.97 -19.11 -7.09
C LEU A 168 6.31 -18.27 -8.20
N LEU A 169 5.40 -17.38 -7.83
CA LEU A 169 4.80 -16.42 -8.74
C LEU A 169 5.40 -15.05 -8.46
N LEU A 170 5.96 -14.43 -9.48
CA LEU A 170 6.58 -13.11 -9.43
C LEU A 170 5.79 -12.18 -10.36
N ASP A 171 5.06 -11.23 -9.78
CA ASP A 171 4.29 -10.22 -10.51
C ASP A 171 5.07 -8.90 -10.56
N GLU A 172 5.65 -8.59 -11.71
CA GLU A 172 6.45 -7.39 -11.99
C GLU A 172 7.52 -7.06 -10.91
N PRO A 173 8.39 -8.01 -10.56
CA PRO A 173 9.24 -7.92 -9.36
C PRO A 173 10.40 -6.92 -9.45
N THR A 174 10.63 -6.30 -10.62
CA THR A 174 11.78 -5.44 -10.94
C THR A 174 11.46 -3.95 -10.99
N GLU A 175 10.18 -3.57 -10.90
CA GLU A 175 9.72 -2.18 -11.05
C GLU A 175 10.45 -1.16 -10.13
N PRO A 176 10.75 -1.45 -8.86
CA PRO A 176 11.43 -0.51 -7.95
C PRO A 176 12.96 -0.67 -7.92
N PHE A 177 13.54 -1.55 -8.74
CA PHE A 177 14.93 -1.99 -8.62
C PHE A 177 15.83 -1.34 -9.68
N GLN A 178 17.03 -0.96 -9.25
CA GLN A 178 18.10 -0.52 -10.13
C GLN A 178 18.78 -1.73 -10.77
N GLN A 179 19.58 -1.51 -11.82
CA GLN A 179 20.21 -2.59 -12.59
C GLN A 179 20.97 -3.61 -11.74
N ALA A 180 21.72 -3.16 -10.72
CA ALA A 180 22.46 -4.04 -9.83
C ALA A 180 21.55 -4.98 -9.00
N ASP A 181 20.37 -4.51 -8.59
CA ASP A 181 19.36 -5.32 -7.90
C ASP A 181 18.67 -6.29 -8.86
N ILE A 182 18.37 -5.84 -10.09
CA ILE A 182 17.79 -6.68 -11.15
C ILE A 182 18.72 -7.87 -11.45
N ASP A 183 20.03 -7.62 -11.64
CA ASP A 183 21.01 -8.67 -11.91
C ASP A 183 21.06 -9.71 -10.78
N LYS A 184 20.99 -9.25 -9.53
CA LYS A 184 20.96 -10.12 -8.35
C LYS A 184 19.67 -10.94 -8.28
N LEU A 185 18.53 -10.33 -8.55
CA LEU A 185 17.24 -11.02 -8.65
C LEU A 185 17.27 -12.08 -9.76
N PHE A 186 17.85 -11.78 -10.91
CA PHE A 186 17.94 -12.71 -12.04
C PHE A 186 18.82 -13.91 -11.69
N ALA A 187 19.96 -13.68 -11.04
CA ALA A 187 20.82 -14.76 -10.55
C ALA A 187 20.08 -15.67 -9.56
N LEU A 188 19.31 -15.08 -8.64
CA LEU A 188 18.46 -15.80 -7.70
C LEU A 188 17.39 -16.64 -8.41
N ILE A 189 16.67 -16.06 -9.38
CA ILE A 189 15.62 -16.75 -10.15
C ILE A 189 16.20 -17.94 -10.91
N LYS A 190 17.34 -17.76 -11.58
CA LYS A 190 18.04 -18.84 -12.31
C LYS A 190 18.47 -19.97 -11.37
N ARG A 191 19.01 -19.65 -10.19
CA ARG A 191 19.35 -20.64 -9.17
C ARG A 191 18.14 -21.42 -8.68
N LEU A 192 17.02 -20.76 -8.38
CA LEU A 192 15.79 -21.42 -7.93
C LEU A 192 15.21 -22.36 -9.00
N ARG A 193 15.30 -21.96 -10.27
CA ARG A 193 14.95 -22.83 -11.41
C ARG A 193 15.82 -24.08 -11.43
N GLU A 194 17.14 -23.96 -11.24
CA GLU A 194 18.06 -25.10 -11.17
C GLU A 194 17.78 -26.03 -9.98
N GLU A 195 17.32 -25.46 -8.86
CA GLU A 195 16.83 -26.21 -7.69
C GLU A 195 15.47 -26.90 -7.92
N GLY A 196 14.85 -26.70 -9.10
CA GLY A 196 13.62 -27.36 -9.53
C GLY A 196 12.33 -26.63 -9.15
N VAL A 197 12.41 -25.37 -8.66
CA VAL A 197 11.24 -24.52 -8.41
C VAL A 197 10.60 -24.15 -9.75
N GLY A 198 9.28 -24.28 -9.87
CA GLY A 198 8.56 -23.75 -11.03
C GLY A 198 8.21 -22.28 -10.82
N ILE A 199 8.58 -21.43 -11.76
CA ILE A 199 8.46 -19.98 -11.61
C ILE A 199 7.48 -19.45 -12.65
N VAL A 200 6.49 -18.68 -12.21
CA VAL A 200 5.70 -17.82 -13.10
C VAL A 200 6.28 -16.43 -12.99
N TYR A 201 6.68 -15.85 -14.10
CA TYR A 201 7.26 -14.51 -14.16
C TYR A 201 6.36 -13.61 -15.00
N VAL A 202 5.79 -12.57 -14.40
CA VAL A 202 4.95 -11.61 -15.11
C VAL A 202 5.73 -10.32 -15.24
N SER A 203 5.89 -9.85 -16.47
CA SER A 203 6.59 -8.61 -16.76
C SER A 203 6.17 -8.11 -18.14
N HIS A 204 6.13 -6.79 -18.27
CA HIS A 204 5.95 -6.09 -19.55
C HIS A 204 7.29 -5.74 -20.21
N ARG A 205 8.41 -5.93 -19.51
CA ARG A 205 9.76 -5.60 -19.99
C ARG A 205 10.35 -6.76 -20.78
N LEU A 206 10.37 -6.62 -22.12
CA LEU A 206 10.77 -7.69 -23.04
C LEU A 206 12.20 -8.22 -22.81
N HIS A 207 13.11 -7.37 -22.36
CA HIS A 207 14.48 -7.79 -22.06
C HIS A 207 14.54 -8.83 -20.93
N GLU A 208 13.73 -8.67 -19.89
CA GLU A 208 13.64 -9.61 -18.76
C GLU A 208 13.07 -10.95 -19.22
N ILE A 209 12.01 -10.90 -20.04
CA ILE A 209 11.36 -12.08 -20.60
C ILE A 209 12.36 -12.88 -21.44
N LYS A 210 13.14 -12.20 -22.29
CA LYS A 210 14.14 -12.83 -23.14
C LYS A 210 15.28 -13.47 -22.34
N GLU A 211 15.68 -12.82 -21.25
CA GLU A 211 16.79 -13.26 -20.40
C GLU A 211 16.42 -14.44 -19.50
N LEU A 212 15.18 -14.50 -19.01
CA LEU A 212 14.74 -15.47 -18.00
C LEU A 212 13.87 -16.61 -18.53
N ALA A 213 12.99 -16.35 -19.48
CA ALA A 213 11.89 -17.28 -19.76
C ALA A 213 12.33 -18.55 -20.49
N ASP A 214 11.78 -19.69 -20.08
CA ASP A 214 11.81 -20.94 -20.86
C ASP A 214 10.62 -21.01 -21.83
N ARG A 215 9.45 -20.56 -21.36
CA ARG A 215 8.17 -20.53 -22.07
C ARG A 215 7.46 -19.22 -21.85
N ILE A 216 6.77 -18.74 -22.88
CA ILE A 216 6.07 -17.46 -22.87
C ILE A 216 4.62 -17.72 -23.26
N THR A 217 3.68 -17.24 -22.46
CA THR A 217 2.25 -17.18 -22.76
C THR A 217 1.84 -15.72 -22.96
N VAL A 218 1.25 -15.42 -24.11
CA VAL A 218 0.68 -14.10 -24.39
C VAL A 218 -0.82 -14.11 -24.05
N LEU A 219 -1.22 -13.23 -23.15
CA LEU A 219 -2.60 -13.03 -22.71
C LEU A 219 -3.13 -11.71 -23.28
N ARG A 220 -4.33 -11.73 -23.86
CA ARG A 220 -5.05 -10.55 -24.36
C ARG A 220 -6.56 -10.74 -24.21
N ASP A 221 -7.27 -9.70 -23.78
CA ASP A 221 -8.73 -9.71 -23.61
C ASP A 221 -9.29 -10.90 -22.79
N GLY A 222 -8.55 -11.32 -21.76
CA GLY A 222 -8.88 -12.45 -20.91
C GLY A 222 -8.68 -13.83 -21.56
N ARG A 223 -7.99 -13.92 -22.70
CA ARG A 223 -7.72 -15.17 -23.45
C ARG A 223 -6.23 -15.36 -23.68
N ILE A 224 -5.81 -16.63 -23.74
CA ILE A 224 -4.48 -16.98 -24.24
C ILE A 224 -4.50 -16.85 -25.76
N ILE A 225 -3.62 -16.00 -26.29
CA ILE A 225 -3.40 -15.86 -27.73
C ILE A 225 -2.48 -16.97 -28.23
N ASP A 226 -1.34 -17.18 -27.55
CA ASP A 226 -0.41 -18.25 -27.88
C ASP A 226 0.50 -18.59 -26.67
N THR A 227 1.07 -19.79 -26.66
CA THR A 227 2.10 -20.24 -25.72
C THR A 227 3.24 -20.90 -26.48
N ARG A 228 4.45 -20.32 -26.43
CA ARG A 228 5.63 -20.83 -27.14
C ARG A 228 6.83 -21.02 -26.23
N LEU A 229 7.82 -21.81 -26.67
CA LEU A 229 9.15 -21.77 -26.07
C LEU A 229 9.77 -20.39 -26.34
N ALA A 230 10.48 -19.82 -25.37
CA ALA A 230 11.10 -18.50 -25.52
C ALA A 230 12.07 -18.43 -26.71
N LYS A 231 12.73 -19.55 -27.05
CA LYS A 231 13.63 -19.66 -28.22
C LYS A 231 12.91 -19.64 -29.58
N GLN A 232 11.59 -19.75 -29.61
CA GLN A 232 10.77 -19.87 -30.84
C GLN A 232 9.97 -18.60 -31.16
N ILE A 233 10.22 -17.51 -30.45
CA ILE A 233 9.44 -16.29 -30.54
C ILE A 233 10.37 -15.08 -30.42
N THR A 234 10.20 -14.09 -31.30
CA THR A 234 10.97 -12.84 -31.26
C THR A 234 10.26 -11.79 -30.42
N PRO A 235 10.97 -10.78 -29.88
CA PRO A 235 10.35 -9.65 -29.19
C PRO A 235 9.26 -8.98 -30.03
N ASP A 236 9.50 -8.73 -31.31
CA ASP A 236 8.51 -8.11 -32.21
C ASP A 236 7.24 -8.95 -32.34
N GLN A 237 7.37 -10.29 -32.39
CA GLN A 237 6.21 -11.18 -32.42
C GLN A 237 5.42 -11.13 -31.12
N ILE A 238 6.10 -11.01 -29.97
CA ILE A 238 5.45 -10.82 -28.66
C ILE A 238 4.65 -9.52 -28.69
N VAL A 239 5.27 -8.41 -29.09
CA VAL A 239 4.61 -7.10 -29.15
C VAL A 239 3.41 -7.13 -30.09
N THR A 240 3.55 -7.71 -31.28
CA THR A 240 2.43 -7.84 -32.23
C THR A 240 1.27 -8.68 -31.66
N MET A 241 1.56 -9.73 -30.88
CA MET A 241 0.51 -10.52 -30.23
C MET A 241 -0.16 -9.76 -29.07
N ILE A 242 0.60 -8.94 -28.35
CA ILE A 242 0.11 -8.06 -27.29
C ILE A 242 -0.78 -6.96 -27.89
N ALA A 243 -0.24 -6.13 -28.79
CA ALA A 243 -0.87 -4.94 -29.35
C ALA A 243 -1.87 -5.21 -30.48
N GLY A 244 -1.78 -6.37 -31.14
CA GLY A 244 -2.58 -6.68 -32.33
C GLY A 244 -2.23 -5.88 -33.60
N LYS A 245 -1.15 -5.07 -33.58
CA LYS A 245 -0.63 -4.25 -34.69
C LYS A 245 0.91 -4.25 -34.73
N GLU A 246 1.53 -3.85 -35.85
CA GLU A 246 3.00 -3.81 -36.00
C GLU A 246 3.65 -2.56 -35.36
N LEU A 247 4.85 -2.73 -34.76
CA LEU A 247 5.61 -1.72 -34.01
C LEU A 247 5.83 -0.36 -34.74
N ARG A 248 6.07 -0.40 -36.06
CA ARG A 248 6.35 0.81 -36.85
C ARG A 248 5.15 1.76 -37.00
N GLN A 249 3.95 1.34 -36.59
CA GLN A 249 2.73 2.16 -36.67
C GLN A 249 2.39 2.85 -35.34
N ILE A 250 3.25 2.78 -34.32
CA ILE A 250 2.95 3.27 -32.96
C ILE A 250 3.32 4.76 -32.78
N PHE A 251 4.37 5.24 -33.44
CA PHE A 251 4.88 6.61 -33.27
C PHE A 251 4.35 7.56 -34.37
N PRO A 252 3.96 8.80 -34.03
CA PRO A 252 3.58 9.81 -35.01
C PRO A 252 4.81 10.42 -35.71
N ASP A 253 4.59 11.08 -36.84
CA ASP A 253 5.65 11.82 -37.54
C ASP A 253 6.22 12.96 -36.69
N LYS A 254 7.55 13.16 -36.78
CA LYS A 254 8.26 14.24 -36.09
C LYS A 254 7.95 15.61 -36.70
N SER A 255 8.06 16.67 -35.90
CA SER A 255 7.75 18.03 -36.39
C SER A 255 8.78 18.50 -37.39
N GLN A 256 8.33 19.05 -38.52
CA GLN A 256 9.20 19.72 -39.48
C GLN A 256 9.33 21.23 -39.23
N ASN A 257 8.49 21.80 -38.36
CA ASN A 257 8.39 23.25 -38.12
C ASN A 257 8.62 23.56 -36.64
N VAL A 258 9.85 23.92 -36.30
CA VAL A 258 10.23 24.35 -34.95
C VAL A 258 10.24 25.87 -34.88
N GLY A 259 9.50 26.44 -33.92
CA GLY A 259 9.32 27.88 -33.72
C GLY A 259 10.37 28.54 -32.84
N ALA A 260 10.00 29.69 -32.24
CA ALA A 260 10.87 30.44 -31.33
C ALA A 260 11.06 29.72 -29.99
N ALA A 261 12.11 30.09 -29.24
CA ALA A 261 12.34 29.60 -27.88
C ALA A 261 11.22 30.07 -26.94
N VAL A 262 10.56 29.10 -26.28
CA VAL A 262 9.50 29.36 -25.30
C VAL A 262 10.06 29.22 -23.89
N LEU A 263 10.78 28.14 -23.59
CA LEU A 263 11.48 27.94 -22.32
C LEU A 263 12.98 28.19 -22.51
N GLU A 264 13.55 29.11 -21.74
CA GLU A 264 15.00 29.26 -21.61
C GLU A 264 15.42 29.04 -20.16
N VAL A 265 16.32 28.09 -19.95
CA VAL A 265 16.97 27.81 -18.66
C VAL A 265 18.45 28.15 -18.79
N LYS A 266 18.97 28.98 -17.87
CA LYS A 266 20.37 29.44 -17.89
C LYS A 266 21.04 29.20 -16.56
N GLY A 267 22.06 28.34 -16.56
CA GLY A 267 22.93 28.04 -15.42
C GLY A 267 22.17 27.59 -14.17
N LEU A 268 21.09 26.82 -14.34
CA LEU A 268 20.25 26.38 -13.24
C LEU A 268 21.01 25.40 -12.35
N GLN A 269 20.87 25.57 -11.04
CA GLN A 269 21.44 24.69 -10.02
C GLN A 269 20.37 24.28 -9.03
N GLY A 270 20.42 23.04 -8.56
CA GLY A 270 19.44 22.49 -7.63
C GLY A 270 19.89 21.13 -7.06
N PRO A 271 18.97 20.42 -6.38
CA PRO A 271 19.25 19.08 -5.86
C PRO A 271 19.67 18.15 -7.00
N GLY A 272 20.86 17.53 -6.92
CA GLY A 272 21.29 16.53 -7.89
C GLY A 272 21.83 17.05 -9.23
N PHE A 273 21.74 18.35 -9.54
CA PHE A 273 22.24 18.93 -10.80
C PHE A 273 22.91 20.30 -10.64
N GLU A 274 23.86 20.62 -11.52
CA GLU A 274 24.66 21.84 -11.43
C GLU A 274 24.91 22.49 -12.80
N ASN A 275 24.60 23.79 -12.90
CA ASN A 275 24.90 24.66 -14.03
C ASN A 275 24.30 24.18 -15.36
N VAL A 276 23.04 23.72 -15.30
CA VAL A 276 22.32 23.23 -16.47
C VAL A 276 21.72 24.38 -17.25
N SER A 277 21.99 24.44 -18.55
CA SER A 277 21.34 25.36 -19.49
C SER A 277 20.61 24.56 -20.56
N PHE A 278 19.38 24.93 -20.83
CA PHE A 278 18.45 24.15 -21.64
C PHE A 278 17.46 25.08 -22.35
N THR A 279 17.00 24.72 -23.53
CA THR A 279 16.01 25.52 -24.27
C THR A 279 15.00 24.63 -24.97
N ALA A 280 13.71 24.92 -24.81
CA ALA A 280 12.63 24.28 -25.54
C ALA A 280 11.89 25.29 -26.41
N ARG A 281 11.57 24.91 -27.65
CA ARG A 281 10.94 25.77 -28.65
C ARG A 281 9.47 25.42 -28.88
N ALA A 282 8.69 26.38 -29.36
CA ALA A 282 7.31 26.14 -29.76
C ALA A 282 7.28 25.11 -30.90
N GLY A 283 6.37 24.13 -30.86
CA GLY A 283 6.31 23.09 -31.90
C GLY A 283 7.20 21.88 -31.65
N GLU A 284 8.07 21.94 -30.65
CA GLU A 284 9.11 20.94 -30.40
C GLU A 284 8.76 20.05 -29.21
N ILE A 285 9.02 18.74 -29.37
CA ILE A 285 9.11 17.77 -28.28
C ILE A 285 10.59 17.49 -28.04
N ILE A 286 11.10 17.87 -26.87
CA ILE A 286 12.49 17.65 -26.47
C ILE A 286 12.55 16.62 -25.34
N GLY A 287 13.37 15.59 -25.55
CA GLY A 287 13.61 14.54 -24.58
C GLY A 287 14.72 14.91 -23.60
N ILE A 288 14.59 14.43 -22.37
CA ILE A 288 15.63 14.42 -21.36
C ILE A 288 15.81 12.96 -20.93
N THR A 289 17.06 12.50 -20.91
CA THR A 289 17.38 11.14 -20.50
C THR A 289 18.68 11.10 -19.71
N GLY A 290 18.97 9.98 -19.08
CA GLY A 290 20.22 9.66 -18.44
C GLY A 290 20.02 8.49 -17.49
N ILE A 291 21.07 8.09 -16.79
CA ILE A 291 20.94 7.04 -15.78
C ILE A 291 20.08 7.58 -14.63
N GLU A 292 19.24 6.71 -14.06
CA GLU A 292 18.38 7.03 -12.94
C GLU A 292 19.20 7.60 -11.77
N GLY A 293 18.76 8.74 -11.23
CA GLY A 293 19.48 9.44 -10.15
C GLY A 293 20.57 10.41 -10.61
N GLU A 294 20.69 10.70 -11.91
CA GLU A 294 21.64 11.69 -12.45
C GLU A 294 21.08 13.13 -12.50
N GLY A 295 19.91 13.37 -11.89
CA GLY A 295 19.37 14.71 -11.64
C GLY A 295 18.29 15.20 -12.63
N GLN A 296 17.81 14.35 -13.54
CA GLN A 296 16.82 14.72 -14.57
C GLN A 296 15.47 15.11 -13.96
N ARG A 297 15.00 14.27 -13.04
CA ARG A 297 13.73 14.46 -12.33
C ARG A 297 13.78 15.72 -11.48
N GLU A 298 14.84 15.87 -10.69
CA GLU A 298 15.05 17.05 -9.84
C GLU A 298 15.16 18.33 -10.68
N PHE A 299 15.77 18.25 -11.86
CA PHE A 299 15.84 19.36 -12.82
C PHE A 299 14.44 19.78 -13.30
N LEU A 300 13.60 18.85 -13.76
CA LEU A 300 12.22 19.15 -14.16
C LEU A 300 11.39 19.70 -12.99
N ARG A 301 11.48 19.09 -11.81
CA ARG A 301 10.78 19.55 -10.60
C ARG A 301 11.21 20.96 -10.18
N THR A 302 12.48 21.31 -10.36
CA THR A 302 12.98 22.66 -10.09
C THR A 302 12.40 23.68 -11.07
N ILE A 303 12.28 23.35 -12.37
CA ILE A 303 11.64 24.23 -13.36
C ILE A 303 10.14 24.39 -13.05
N ALA A 304 9.48 23.33 -12.59
CA ALA A 304 8.07 23.34 -12.19
C ALA A 304 7.81 24.08 -10.85
N GLY A 305 8.87 24.50 -10.13
CA GLY A 305 8.76 25.16 -8.83
C GLY A 305 8.36 24.23 -7.68
N LEU A 306 8.52 22.91 -7.86
CA LEU A 306 8.36 21.92 -6.80
C LEU A 306 9.60 21.84 -5.89
N GLU A 307 10.77 22.12 -6.47
CA GLU A 307 12.05 22.19 -5.75
C GLU A 307 12.63 23.59 -5.85
N ARG A 308 13.42 23.98 -4.84
CA ARG A 308 14.05 25.30 -4.80
C ARG A 308 15.37 25.27 -5.58
N ARG A 309 15.51 26.15 -6.58
CA ARG A 309 16.82 26.38 -7.23
C ARG A 309 17.78 27.08 -6.28
N SER A 310 19.06 26.72 -6.33
CA SER A 310 20.14 27.40 -5.61
C SER A 310 20.75 28.55 -6.42
N ALA A 311 20.75 28.44 -7.75
CA ALA A 311 21.22 29.47 -8.67
C ALA A 311 20.60 29.31 -10.07
N GLY A 312 20.87 30.27 -10.95
CA GLY A 312 20.42 30.29 -12.35
C GLY A 312 19.05 30.95 -12.55
N SER A 313 18.57 30.93 -13.79
CA SER A 313 17.31 31.60 -14.17
C SER A 313 16.49 30.77 -15.15
N VAL A 314 15.17 30.94 -15.07
CA VAL A 314 14.18 30.34 -15.97
C VAL A 314 13.37 31.48 -16.59
N LYS A 315 13.18 31.43 -17.91
CA LYS A 315 12.34 32.37 -18.65
C LYS A 315 11.30 31.64 -19.49
N ILE A 316 10.10 32.20 -19.56
CA ILE A 316 9.04 31.79 -20.48
C ILE A 316 8.70 32.96 -21.41
N ASP A 317 8.74 32.75 -22.73
CA ASP A 317 8.58 33.79 -23.77
C ASP A 317 9.46 35.03 -23.50
N GLY A 318 10.71 34.80 -23.07
CA GLY A 318 11.67 35.85 -22.73
C GLY A 318 11.45 36.55 -21.38
N ALA A 319 10.31 36.34 -20.69
CA ALA A 319 10.02 36.89 -19.37
C ALA A 319 10.55 35.98 -18.25
N ALA A 320 11.20 36.56 -17.23
CA ALA A 320 11.75 35.79 -16.12
C ALA A 320 10.64 35.27 -15.19
N VAL A 321 10.74 34.01 -14.77
CA VAL A 321 9.82 33.41 -13.79
C VAL A 321 10.20 33.88 -12.39
N SER A 322 9.33 34.68 -11.76
CA SER A 322 9.58 35.29 -10.45
C SER A 322 9.21 34.34 -9.30
N GLY A 323 10.22 33.73 -8.67
CA GLY A 323 10.05 32.83 -7.53
C GLY A 323 10.31 31.37 -7.88
N ASP A 324 10.35 30.55 -6.82
CA ASP A 324 10.74 29.13 -6.88
C ASP A 324 9.61 28.28 -6.27
N ASN A 325 8.37 28.55 -6.69
CA ASN A 325 7.19 27.85 -6.22
C ASN A 325 6.23 27.54 -7.38
N VAL A 326 5.38 26.54 -7.18
CA VAL A 326 4.42 26.04 -8.19
C VAL A 326 3.48 27.13 -8.70
N ALA A 327 3.02 28.04 -7.83
CA ALA A 327 2.10 29.10 -8.24
C ALA A 327 2.75 30.07 -9.23
N ALA A 328 4.01 30.45 -8.99
CA ALA A 328 4.80 31.28 -9.89
C ALA A 328 5.03 30.58 -11.25
N ALA A 329 5.44 29.31 -11.22
CA ALA A 329 5.67 28.52 -12.44
C ALA A 329 4.39 28.38 -13.28
N ARG A 330 3.27 28.04 -12.65
CA ARG A 330 1.96 27.97 -13.33
C ARG A 330 1.52 29.31 -13.91
N SER A 331 1.67 30.39 -13.15
CA SER A 331 1.32 31.74 -13.65
C SER A 331 2.18 32.18 -14.84
N ALA A 332 3.40 31.66 -14.96
CA ALA A 332 4.28 31.88 -16.10
C ALA A 332 3.95 30.98 -17.31
N GLY A 333 3.03 30.02 -17.16
CA GLY A 333 2.64 29.08 -18.21
C GLY A 333 3.41 27.77 -18.21
N ILE A 334 3.90 27.30 -17.07
CA ILE A 334 4.54 25.97 -16.94
C ILE A 334 3.52 24.97 -16.39
N GLY A 335 3.22 23.93 -17.15
CA GLY A 335 2.49 22.75 -16.70
C GLY A 335 3.44 21.60 -16.37
N PHE A 336 3.11 20.79 -15.37
CA PHE A 336 3.94 19.67 -14.94
C PHE A 336 3.11 18.40 -14.73
N VAL A 337 3.49 17.34 -15.43
CA VAL A 337 2.92 16.00 -15.33
C VAL A 337 3.97 15.12 -14.64
N THR A 338 3.62 14.61 -13.46
CA THR A 338 4.49 13.75 -12.63
C THR A 338 4.44 12.29 -13.10
N GLU A 339 5.51 11.53 -12.82
CA GLU A 339 5.54 10.08 -13.00
C GLU A 339 4.59 9.33 -12.03
N ASP A 340 4.41 9.87 -10.81
CA ASP A 340 3.60 9.25 -9.76
C ASP A 340 2.17 9.80 -9.81
N ARG A 341 1.39 9.25 -10.72
CA ARG A 341 0.01 9.69 -10.91
C ARG A 341 -0.93 9.36 -9.75
N HIS A 342 -0.55 8.51 -8.80
CA HIS A 342 -1.44 8.08 -7.70
C HIS A 342 -1.22 8.88 -6.44
N GLU A 343 0.03 9.19 -6.09
CA GLU A 343 0.37 9.96 -4.89
C GLU A 343 0.56 11.45 -5.17
N GLU A 344 1.15 11.81 -6.32
CA GLU A 344 1.45 13.22 -6.67
C GLU A 344 0.53 13.78 -7.76
N GLY A 345 -0.04 12.92 -8.61
CA GLY A 345 -0.82 13.32 -9.79
C GLY A 345 -2.30 13.51 -9.51
N LEU A 346 -3.09 12.45 -9.49
CA LEU A 346 -4.55 12.48 -9.50
C LEU A 346 -5.14 12.36 -8.10
N PHE A 347 -6.27 13.03 -7.89
CA PHE A 347 -7.13 12.78 -6.74
C PHE A 347 -8.05 11.60 -7.07
N LEU A 348 -7.59 10.38 -6.78
CA LEU A 348 -8.28 9.13 -7.19
C LEU A 348 -9.70 8.98 -6.61
N SER A 349 -9.96 9.60 -5.45
CA SER A 349 -11.29 9.63 -4.82
C SER A 349 -12.24 10.68 -5.40
N LEU A 350 -11.75 11.54 -6.30
CA LEU A 350 -12.54 12.56 -6.97
C LEU A 350 -12.92 12.10 -8.38
N LYS A 351 -13.95 12.75 -8.92
CA LYS A 351 -14.46 12.49 -10.27
C LYS A 351 -13.50 13.00 -11.34
N LEU A 352 -13.67 12.51 -12.55
CA LEU A 352 -12.92 12.96 -13.73
C LEU A 352 -12.99 14.49 -13.91
N ARG A 353 -14.21 15.06 -13.91
CA ARG A 353 -14.43 16.51 -14.03
C ARG A 353 -13.68 17.30 -12.97
N GLU A 354 -13.76 16.85 -11.71
CA GLU A 354 -13.11 17.53 -10.59
C GLU A 354 -11.59 17.49 -10.70
N ASN A 355 -11.03 16.38 -11.19
CA ASN A 355 -9.60 16.26 -11.47
C ASN A 355 -9.13 17.21 -12.57
N ILE A 356 -9.90 17.40 -13.64
CA ILE A 356 -9.56 18.34 -14.71
C ILE A 356 -9.74 19.79 -14.25
N GLY A 357 -10.91 20.11 -13.66
CA GLY A 357 -11.29 21.45 -13.23
C GLY A 357 -10.37 22.05 -12.17
N ILE A 358 -9.75 21.23 -11.31
CA ILE A 358 -8.82 21.73 -10.28
C ILE A 358 -7.60 22.45 -10.88
N GLY A 359 -7.18 22.05 -12.08
CA GLY A 359 -6.08 22.70 -12.82
C GLY A 359 -6.42 24.12 -13.28
N ALA A 360 -7.70 24.46 -13.33
CA ALA A 360 -8.23 25.66 -13.95
C ALA A 360 -9.20 26.45 -13.04
N LEU A 361 -9.13 26.28 -11.72
CA LEU A 361 -10.05 26.93 -10.76
C LEU A 361 -10.19 28.44 -10.99
N HIS A 362 -9.11 29.13 -11.37
CA HIS A 362 -9.13 30.58 -11.65
C HIS A 362 -9.99 30.96 -12.87
N ARG A 363 -10.28 30.02 -13.78
CA ARG A 363 -11.11 30.20 -14.99
C ARG A 363 -12.57 29.82 -14.74
N ILE A 364 -12.78 28.81 -13.91
CA ILE A 364 -14.09 28.22 -13.64
C ILE A 364 -14.72 28.71 -12.33
N SER A 365 -14.04 29.51 -11.51
CA SER A 365 -14.57 30.05 -10.26
C SER A 365 -14.61 31.57 -10.22
N SER A 366 -15.58 32.11 -9.47
CA SER A 366 -15.73 33.53 -9.18
C SER A 366 -16.10 33.71 -7.72
N GLY A 367 -15.35 34.55 -6.99
CA GLY A 367 -15.58 34.78 -5.54
C GLY A 367 -15.50 33.52 -4.67
N GLY A 368 -14.74 32.50 -5.11
CA GLY A 368 -14.63 31.20 -4.43
C GLY A 368 -15.74 30.19 -4.75
N ILE A 369 -16.66 30.52 -5.67
CA ILE A 369 -17.75 29.65 -6.11
C ILE A 369 -17.46 29.15 -7.52
N ILE A 370 -17.56 27.84 -7.73
CA ILE A 370 -17.36 27.20 -9.05
C ILE A 370 -18.62 27.37 -9.91
N ASP A 371 -18.44 27.85 -11.14
CA ASP A 371 -19.46 27.89 -12.18
C ASP A 371 -19.52 26.52 -12.88
N LYS A 372 -20.54 25.73 -12.52
CA LYS A 372 -20.73 24.37 -13.05
C LYS A 372 -20.79 24.32 -14.58
N LYS A 373 -21.34 25.34 -15.25
CA LYS A 373 -21.43 25.34 -16.71
C LYS A 373 -20.06 25.50 -17.34
N ARG A 374 -19.25 26.43 -16.82
CA ARG A 374 -17.87 26.64 -17.31
C ARG A 374 -16.99 25.44 -17.05
N ASP A 375 -17.11 24.83 -15.88
CA ASP A 375 -16.39 23.60 -15.53
C ASP A 375 -16.73 22.45 -16.46
N MET A 376 -18.01 22.25 -16.77
CA MET A 376 -18.47 21.22 -17.70
C MET A 376 -17.96 21.46 -19.11
N THR A 377 -18.10 22.67 -19.65
CA THR A 377 -17.59 23.01 -20.99
C THR A 377 -16.07 22.88 -21.11
N LEU A 378 -15.33 23.27 -20.07
CA LEU A 378 -13.87 23.09 -20.04
C LEU A 378 -13.49 21.61 -20.03
N THR A 379 -14.22 20.82 -19.25
CA THR A 379 -13.97 19.38 -19.13
C THR A 379 -14.27 18.65 -20.43
N GLU A 380 -15.37 18.99 -21.12
CA GLU A 380 -15.72 18.46 -22.44
C GLU A 380 -14.62 18.77 -23.47
N ASP A 381 -14.14 20.03 -23.52
CA ASP A 381 -13.02 20.41 -24.42
C ASP A 381 -11.76 19.58 -24.16
N VAL A 382 -11.39 19.37 -22.89
CA VAL A 382 -10.21 18.58 -22.52
C VAL A 382 -10.38 17.11 -22.86
N ILE A 383 -11.56 16.53 -22.60
CA ILE A 383 -11.87 15.14 -22.93
C ILE A 383 -11.79 14.91 -24.44
N ASP A 384 -12.35 15.81 -25.23
CA ASP A 384 -12.34 15.74 -26.70
C ASP A 384 -10.91 15.89 -27.25
N ARG A 385 -10.13 16.84 -26.72
CA ARG A 385 -8.76 17.10 -27.17
C ARG A 385 -7.79 15.96 -26.86
N LEU A 386 -8.04 15.17 -25.82
CA LEU A 386 -7.18 14.05 -25.43
C LEU A 386 -7.77 12.68 -25.75
N ASP A 387 -9.01 12.64 -26.22
CA ASP A 387 -9.77 11.41 -26.47
C ASP A 387 -9.75 10.49 -25.24
N VAL A 388 -10.14 11.06 -24.09
CA VAL A 388 -10.25 10.31 -22.83
C VAL A 388 -11.45 9.38 -22.96
N ALA A 389 -11.22 8.08 -23.02
CA ALA A 389 -12.30 7.12 -23.17
C ALA A 389 -13.11 7.04 -21.87
N THR A 390 -14.29 7.64 -21.87
CA THR A 390 -15.21 7.75 -20.71
C THR A 390 -16.21 6.59 -20.62
N GLY A 391 -16.12 5.57 -21.49
CA GLY A 391 -17.16 4.55 -21.61
C GLY A 391 -18.49 5.14 -22.08
N MET A 392 -19.58 4.36 -22.13
CA MET A 392 -20.94 4.86 -22.46
C MET A 392 -21.54 5.78 -21.37
N ILE A 393 -20.72 6.46 -20.58
CA ILE A 393 -21.08 7.21 -19.39
C ILE A 393 -20.53 8.64 -19.53
N VAL A 394 -20.88 9.31 -20.62
CA VAL A 394 -20.77 10.78 -20.71
C VAL A 394 -22.05 11.44 -20.21
N GLU A 395 -23.15 10.67 -20.09
CA GLU A 395 -24.39 11.20 -19.53
C GLU A 395 -24.41 11.27 -17.99
N ASP A 396 -23.51 10.58 -17.29
CA ASP A 396 -23.39 10.64 -15.82
C ASP A 396 -21.99 11.08 -15.37
N ASP A 397 -21.94 12.32 -14.88
CA ASP A 397 -20.86 13.12 -14.28
C ASP A 397 -20.27 12.48 -12.98
N ASP A 398 -20.15 11.15 -12.92
CA ASP A 398 -19.93 10.34 -11.69
C ASP A 398 -18.69 9.42 -11.72
N THR A 399 -18.00 9.25 -12.85
CA THR A 399 -16.84 8.34 -12.94
C THR A 399 -15.67 8.84 -12.08
N LEU A 400 -15.20 8.02 -11.14
CA LEU A 400 -14.04 8.30 -10.29
C LEU A 400 -12.74 8.11 -11.08
N ALA A 401 -11.72 8.92 -10.78
CA ALA A 401 -10.40 8.76 -11.41
C ALA A 401 -9.75 7.39 -11.09
N ALA A 402 -10.08 6.79 -9.94
CA ALA A 402 -9.65 5.44 -9.56
C ALA A 402 -10.15 4.34 -10.53
N ASP A 403 -11.30 4.54 -11.17
CA ASP A 403 -11.94 3.53 -12.03
C ASP A 403 -11.45 3.59 -13.49
N LEU A 404 -10.70 4.64 -13.85
CA LEU A 404 -10.13 4.82 -15.18
C LEU A 404 -8.96 3.84 -15.42
N SER A 405 -8.80 3.40 -16.67
CA SER A 405 -7.60 2.66 -17.09
C SER A 405 -6.35 3.53 -16.92
N GLY A 406 -5.16 2.92 -16.78
CA GLY A 406 -3.91 3.65 -16.62
C GLY A 406 -3.65 4.68 -17.73
N GLY A 407 -3.99 4.35 -18.98
CA GLY A 407 -3.93 5.29 -20.11
C GLY A 407 -4.89 6.48 -19.96
N ASN A 408 -6.14 6.23 -19.57
CA ASN A 408 -7.11 7.31 -19.33
C ASN A 408 -6.78 8.14 -18.10
N GLN A 409 -6.21 7.55 -17.05
CA GLN A 409 -5.67 8.29 -15.91
C GLN A 409 -4.57 9.24 -16.38
N GLN A 410 -3.64 8.76 -17.21
CA GLN A 410 -2.54 9.59 -17.72
C GLN A 410 -3.06 10.73 -18.62
N LYS A 411 -3.98 10.43 -19.54
CA LYS A 411 -4.65 11.47 -20.34
C LYS A 411 -5.38 12.48 -19.46
N THR A 412 -6.07 12.04 -18.41
CA THR A 412 -6.75 12.93 -17.45
C THR A 412 -5.75 13.87 -16.76
N LEU A 413 -4.60 13.35 -16.33
CA LEU A 413 -3.55 14.12 -15.69
C LEU A 413 -2.95 15.17 -16.65
N ILE A 414 -2.65 14.77 -17.90
CA ILE A 414 -2.23 15.70 -18.97
C ILE A 414 -3.33 16.76 -19.19
N GLY A 415 -4.59 16.34 -19.24
CA GLY A 415 -5.75 17.21 -19.45
C GLY A 415 -5.93 18.26 -18.37
N ARG A 416 -5.71 17.89 -17.10
CA ARG A 416 -5.70 18.84 -15.98
C ARG A 416 -4.66 19.94 -16.18
N GLU A 417 -3.44 19.57 -16.57
CA GLU A 417 -2.40 20.57 -16.80
C GLU A 417 -2.73 21.44 -18.01
N LEU A 418 -3.29 20.87 -19.08
CA LEU A 418 -3.73 21.61 -20.26
C LEU A 418 -4.92 22.54 -20.00
N ALA A 419 -5.81 22.20 -19.07
CA ALA A 419 -6.91 23.06 -18.65
C ALA A 419 -6.40 24.40 -18.07
N GLY A 420 -5.16 24.41 -17.57
CA GLY A 420 -4.45 25.62 -17.13
C GLY A 420 -3.84 26.47 -18.26
N GLU A 421 -3.98 26.06 -19.54
CA GLU A 421 -3.39 26.70 -20.72
C GLU A 421 -1.88 26.98 -20.59
N PRO A 422 -1.06 25.94 -20.36
CA PRO A 422 0.38 26.11 -20.25
C PRO A 422 0.97 26.50 -21.61
N LYS A 423 2.10 27.18 -21.59
CA LYS A 423 2.94 27.42 -22.77
C LYS A 423 3.95 26.30 -22.96
N VAL A 424 4.39 25.72 -21.84
CA VAL A 424 5.34 24.62 -21.78
C VAL A 424 4.79 23.52 -20.90
N LEU A 425 4.79 22.30 -21.43
CA LEU A 425 4.37 21.11 -20.70
C LEU A 425 5.61 20.26 -20.40
N LEU A 426 5.94 20.15 -19.12
CA LEU A 426 6.98 19.27 -18.61
C LEU A 426 6.33 17.94 -18.23
N ILE A 427 6.80 16.84 -18.78
CA ILE A 427 6.24 15.50 -18.54
C ILE A 427 7.35 14.58 -18.07
N ASP A 428 7.22 14.10 -16.85
CA ASP A 428 8.08 13.07 -16.29
C ASP A 428 7.43 11.71 -16.53
N GLU A 429 8.07 10.85 -17.33
CA GLU A 429 7.62 9.51 -17.69
C GLU A 429 6.21 9.47 -18.32
N PRO A 430 6.06 9.90 -19.59
CA PRO A 430 4.76 10.16 -20.22
C PRO A 430 3.87 8.93 -20.34
N THR A 431 4.45 7.72 -20.41
CA THR A 431 3.71 6.46 -20.61
C THR A 431 3.97 5.39 -19.56
N LYS A 432 4.54 5.76 -18.40
CA LYS A 432 4.79 4.82 -17.30
C LYS A 432 3.47 4.24 -16.76
N GLY A 433 3.39 2.91 -16.71
CA GLY A 433 2.18 2.19 -16.30
C GLY A 433 1.00 2.29 -17.30
N VAL A 434 1.23 2.73 -18.53
CA VAL A 434 0.24 2.78 -19.63
C VAL A 434 0.46 1.61 -20.60
N ASP A 435 -0.62 0.98 -21.06
CA ASP A 435 -0.57 -0.10 -22.06
C ASP A 435 -0.15 0.39 -23.45
N VAL A 436 0.34 -0.53 -24.28
CA VAL A 436 0.94 -0.25 -25.58
C VAL A 436 -0.02 0.48 -26.54
N GLY A 437 -1.31 0.16 -26.51
CA GLY A 437 -2.33 0.83 -27.31
C GLY A 437 -2.49 2.31 -26.90
N ALA A 438 -2.70 2.55 -25.61
CA ALA A 438 -2.81 3.89 -25.06
C ALA A 438 -1.51 4.71 -25.18
N ARG A 439 -0.33 4.08 -25.22
CA ARG A 439 0.94 4.79 -25.51
C ARG A 439 0.88 5.49 -26.87
N SER A 440 0.43 4.79 -27.91
CA SER A 440 0.33 5.36 -29.26
C SER A 440 -0.61 6.57 -29.30
N GLU A 441 -1.74 6.48 -28.62
CA GLU A 441 -2.70 7.58 -28.51
C GLU A 441 -2.08 8.78 -27.77
N ILE A 442 -1.40 8.56 -26.64
CA ILE A 442 -0.70 9.62 -25.90
C ILE A 442 0.36 10.28 -26.80
N TYR A 443 1.16 9.50 -27.52
CA TYR A 443 2.17 10.05 -28.45
C TYR A 443 1.54 10.94 -29.52
N GLN A 444 0.44 10.50 -30.13
CA GLN A 444 -0.31 11.30 -31.10
C GLN A 444 -0.80 12.61 -30.47
N ARG A 445 -1.39 12.57 -29.27
CA ARG A 445 -1.85 13.78 -28.57
C ARG A 445 -0.71 14.73 -28.22
N LEU A 446 0.42 14.22 -27.72
CA LEU A 446 1.60 15.06 -27.44
C LEU A 446 2.12 15.73 -28.70
N ARG A 447 2.09 15.03 -29.84
CA ARG A 447 2.49 15.60 -31.12
C ARG A 447 1.51 16.65 -31.63
N GLU A 448 0.20 16.43 -31.51
CA GLU A 448 -0.84 17.43 -31.82
C GLU A 448 -0.73 18.69 -30.95
N LEU A 449 -0.41 18.51 -29.66
CA LEU A 449 -0.14 19.62 -28.73
C LEU A 449 1.11 20.39 -29.15
N GLY A 450 2.21 19.70 -29.46
CA GLY A 450 3.40 20.31 -30.03
C GLY A 450 3.04 21.14 -31.28
N ALA A 451 2.36 20.53 -32.26
CA ALA A 451 1.94 21.19 -33.50
C ALA A 451 1.02 22.41 -33.28
N SER A 452 0.29 22.45 -32.16
CA SER A 452 -0.54 23.59 -31.75
C SER A 452 0.28 24.76 -31.16
N GLY A 453 1.60 24.65 -31.09
CA GLY A 453 2.53 25.72 -30.67
C GLY A 453 3.09 25.56 -29.26
N PHE A 454 2.76 24.48 -28.55
CA PHE A 454 3.31 24.21 -27.23
C PHE A 454 4.76 23.74 -27.34
N ALA A 455 5.58 24.03 -26.33
CA ALA A 455 6.84 23.33 -26.13
C ALA A 455 6.61 22.16 -25.16
N VAL A 456 7.00 20.94 -25.54
CA VAL A 456 6.85 19.75 -24.69
C VAL A 456 8.24 19.26 -24.30
N VAL A 457 8.48 19.11 -23.01
CA VAL A 457 9.71 18.51 -22.48
C VAL A 457 9.34 17.18 -21.86
N VAL A 458 9.94 16.09 -22.34
CA VAL A 458 9.65 14.73 -21.90
C VAL A 458 10.89 14.14 -21.24
N SER A 459 10.78 13.72 -19.98
CA SER A 459 11.78 12.85 -19.34
C SER A 459 11.31 11.41 -19.48
N SER A 460 12.19 10.52 -19.95
CA SER A 460 11.90 9.10 -20.07
C SER A 460 13.16 8.25 -19.91
N SER A 461 12.98 7.11 -19.24
CA SER A 461 13.98 6.05 -19.15
C SER A 461 13.97 5.09 -20.35
N ASP A 462 12.96 5.18 -21.24
CA ASP A 462 12.82 4.33 -22.42
C ASP A 462 13.42 5.03 -23.66
N GLY A 463 14.61 4.60 -24.08
CA GLY A 463 15.30 5.18 -25.23
C GLY A 463 14.54 5.03 -26.55
N PHE A 464 13.73 3.97 -26.71
CA PHE A 464 12.85 3.82 -27.89
C PHE A 464 11.72 4.85 -27.89
N GLU A 465 11.16 5.19 -26.73
CA GLU A 465 10.15 6.24 -26.62
C GLU A 465 10.75 7.59 -27.01
N LEU A 466 11.95 7.89 -26.52
CA LEU A 466 12.65 9.14 -26.85
C LEU A 466 13.04 9.21 -28.33
N GLU A 467 13.58 8.13 -28.89
CA GLU A 467 13.91 8.04 -30.31
C GLU A 467 12.67 8.26 -31.19
N GLY A 468 11.56 7.60 -30.87
CA GLY A 468 10.33 7.68 -31.66
C GLY A 468 9.61 9.02 -31.52
N LEU A 469 9.52 9.56 -30.30
CA LEU A 469 8.69 10.73 -29.99
C LEU A 469 9.42 12.06 -30.10
N CYS A 470 10.71 12.14 -29.73
CA CYS A 470 11.39 13.42 -29.56
C CYS A 470 12.07 13.91 -30.84
N ASP A 471 12.11 15.24 -31.00
CA ASP A 471 12.81 15.93 -32.10
C ASP A 471 14.31 16.06 -31.79
N ARG A 472 14.66 16.21 -30.50
CA ARG A 472 16.02 16.09 -29.96
C ARG A 472 15.99 15.56 -28.53
N VAL A 473 17.11 15.03 -28.05
CA VAL A 473 17.26 14.48 -26.69
C VAL A 473 18.52 15.03 -26.03
N ALA A 474 18.36 15.64 -24.86
CA ALA A 474 19.45 16.03 -23.98
C ALA A 474 19.80 14.89 -23.02
N VAL A 475 21.04 14.43 -23.08
CA VAL A 475 21.56 13.36 -22.22
C VAL A 475 22.19 13.97 -20.98
N PHE A 476 21.67 13.60 -19.81
CA PHE A 476 22.18 13.95 -18.50
C PHE A 476 23.20 12.92 -18.03
N ALA A 477 24.29 13.43 -17.47
CA ALA A 477 25.18 12.64 -16.62
C ALA A 477 25.78 13.53 -15.55
N ARG A 478 25.83 13.03 -14.31
CA ARG A 478 26.40 13.70 -13.15
C ARG A 478 25.83 15.09 -12.93
N GLY A 479 24.52 15.24 -13.12
CA GLY A 479 23.82 16.49 -12.89
C GLY A 479 24.05 17.55 -13.98
N GLN A 480 24.55 17.18 -15.16
CA GLN A 480 24.82 18.08 -16.28
C GLN A 480 24.31 17.50 -17.59
N ILE A 481 23.89 18.37 -18.52
CA ILE A 481 23.66 17.96 -19.91
C ILE A 481 25.03 17.81 -20.58
N VAL A 482 25.36 16.60 -20.98
CA VAL A 482 26.68 16.25 -21.55
C VAL A 482 26.68 16.20 -23.07
N THR A 483 25.55 15.83 -23.69
CA THR A 483 25.37 15.81 -25.13
C THR A 483 23.90 16.01 -25.50
N GLU A 484 23.66 16.53 -26.69
CA GLU A 484 22.33 16.59 -27.30
C GLU A 484 22.35 15.78 -28.60
N LEU A 485 21.37 14.89 -28.79
CA LEU A 485 21.21 14.05 -29.96
C LEU A 485 19.98 14.52 -30.76
N ALA A 486 20.09 14.60 -32.08
CA ALA A 486 18.99 15.03 -32.96
C ALA A 486 19.08 14.40 -34.35
N GLY A 487 17.98 14.42 -35.11
CA GLY A 487 17.97 13.94 -36.49
C GLY A 487 18.30 12.44 -36.59
N GLU A 488 19.17 12.07 -37.52
CA GLU A 488 19.60 10.68 -37.74
C GLU A 488 20.54 10.15 -36.64
N GLU A 489 21.15 11.03 -35.84
CA GLU A 489 22.02 10.64 -34.71
C GLU A 489 21.22 10.25 -33.47
N LEU A 490 19.92 10.57 -33.45
CA LEU A 490 19.02 10.19 -32.36
C LEU A 490 18.53 8.76 -32.57
N THR A 491 19.27 7.80 -32.02
CA THR A 491 18.85 6.38 -31.94
C THR A 491 18.94 5.87 -30.51
N ASP A 492 18.16 4.84 -30.16
CA ASP A 492 18.21 4.17 -28.86
C ASP A 492 19.64 3.69 -28.54
N GLU A 493 20.38 3.19 -29.53
CA GLU A 493 21.76 2.78 -29.35
C GLU A 493 22.68 3.96 -29.01
N ALA A 494 22.50 5.12 -29.66
CA ALA A 494 23.28 6.33 -29.39
C ALA A 494 22.97 6.92 -28.00
N ILE A 495 21.69 6.91 -27.60
CA ILE A 495 21.24 7.30 -26.27
C ILE A 495 21.90 6.38 -25.21
N THR A 496 21.83 5.07 -25.42
CA THR A 496 22.42 4.07 -24.53
C THR A 496 23.94 4.22 -24.44
N ALA A 497 24.63 4.44 -25.57
CA ALA A 497 26.07 4.65 -25.60
C ALA A 497 26.50 5.92 -24.87
N ALA A 498 25.74 7.02 -25.00
CA ALA A 498 26.01 8.27 -24.28
C ALA A 498 25.84 8.10 -22.76
N ASN A 499 24.85 7.32 -22.32
CA ASN A 499 24.64 6.95 -20.92
C ASN A 499 25.77 6.06 -20.37
N MET A 500 26.31 5.14 -21.18
CA MET A 500 27.40 4.25 -20.78
C MET A 500 28.78 4.92 -20.75
N THR A 501 29.06 5.86 -21.65
CA THR A 501 30.39 6.50 -21.72
C THR A 501 30.65 7.41 -20.51
N THR A 502 29.59 7.81 -19.80
CA THR A 502 29.62 8.79 -18.72
C THR A 502 29.69 8.19 -17.31
N THR A 503 29.66 6.86 -17.17
CA THR A 503 29.66 6.13 -15.87
C THR A 503 31.03 5.92 -15.23
N VAL A 504 32.14 6.28 -15.88
CA VAL A 504 33.46 6.18 -15.24
C VAL A 504 33.69 7.40 -14.35
N ALA A 505 33.48 7.18 -13.05
CA ALA A 505 33.72 8.06 -11.90
C ALA A 505 32.52 8.88 -11.39
N ARG A 506 31.82 8.32 -10.38
CA ARG A 506 31.34 9.08 -9.22
C ARG A 506 31.69 8.32 -7.94
N ALA A 507 32.42 9.00 -7.04
CA ALA A 507 32.53 8.62 -5.64
C ALA A 507 31.21 8.99 -4.95
N SER A 508 30.74 8.07 -4.11
CA SER A 508 29.51 8.14 -3.32
C SER A 508 29.35 9.49 -2.61
N GLY A 509 28.32 10.23 -3.01
CA GLY A 509 27.81 11.37 -2.25
C GLY A 509 27.16 10.86 -0.97
N THR A 510 27.67 11.33 0.16
CA THR A 510 27.13 11.13 1.49
C THR A 510 25.67 11.57 1.56
N ALA A 511 24.79 10.67 2.00
CA ALA A 511 23.46 11.02 2.49
C ALA A 511 23.60 12.15 3.52
N ILE A 512 22.87 13.24 3.31
CA ILE A 512 22.73 14.28 4.31
C ILE A 512 21.92 13.67 5.45
N GLU A 513 22.60 13.26 6.52
CA GLU A 513 21.94 13.02 7.80
C GLU A 513 21.38 14.35 8.29
N ASP A 514 20.05 14.48 8.27
CA ASP A 514 19.35 15.52 9.03
C ASP A 514 19.68 15.33 10.51
N THR A 515 20.66 16.08 11.00
CA THR A 515 20.95 16.19 12.43
C THR A 515 19.88 17.06 13.07
N GLU A 516 18.72 16.48 13.37
CA GLU A 516 17.75 17.15 14.23
C GLU A 516 18.35 17.43 15.63
N PRO A 517 18.14 18.63 16.20
CA PRO A 517 18.67 18.97 17.52
C PRO A 517 18.11 18.04 18.61
N GLY A 518 18.95 17.67 19.59
CA GLY A 518 18.68 16.59 20.55
C GLY A 518 17.39 16.70 21.38
N TRP A 519 16.80 17.89 21.53
CA TRP A 519 15.51 18.06 22.19
C TRP A 519 14.32 17.60 21.32
N ARG A 520 14.42 17.70 19.97
CA ARG A 520 13.41 17.16 19.05
C ARG A 520 13.38 15.63 19.05
N ARG A 521 14.54 14.97 19.23
CA ARG A 521 14.60 13.50 19.46
C ARG A 521 13.88 13.05 20.74
N ILE A 522 13.85 13.89 21.77
CA ILE A 522 13.13 13.60 23.01
C ILE A 522 11.62 13.77 22.81
N ILE A 523 11.20 14.78 22.04
CA ILE A 523 9.79 15.01 21.70
C ILE A 523 9.25 13.97 20.70
N SER A 524 10.08 13.50 19.77
CA SER A 524 9.72 12.46 18.80
C SER A 524 9.81 11.04 19.36
N ALA A 525 10.30 10.87 20.59
CA ALA A 525 10.34 9.57 21.24
C ALA A 525 8.92 9.08 21.53
N VAL A 526 8.63 7.82 21.16
CA VAL A 526 7.34 7.12 21.37
C VAL A 526 6.84 7.20 22.83
N HIS A 527 7.75 7.42 23.79
CA HIS A 527 7.44 7.50 25.22
C HIS A 527 7.21 8.92 25.77
N PHE A 528 7.34 9.97 24.95
CA PHE A 528 7.17 11.36 25.40
C PHE A 528 5.78 11.65 26.00
N PRO A 529 4.65 11.22 25.40
CA PRO A 529 3.33 11.41 26.01
C PRO A 529 3.19 10.71 27.36
N ALA A 530 3.80 9.53 27.52
CA ALA A 530 3.79 8.80 28.78
C ALA A 530 4.57 9.54 29.87
N LEU A 531 5.75 10.10 29.53
CA LEU A 531 6.53 10.93 30.44
C LEU A 531 5.74 12.16 30.89
N VAL A 532 5.10 12.87 29.95
CA VAL A 532 4.26 14.05 30.26
C VAL A 532 3.12 13.65 31.20
N LEU A 533 2.42 12.55 30.92
CA LEU A 533 1.36 12.04 31.79
C LEU A 533 1.87 11.66 33.18
N THR A 534 3.04 11.02 33.28
CA THR A 534 3.66 10.70 34.58
C THR A 534 4.00 11.96 35.37
N VAL A 535 4.57 12.97 34.72
CA VAL A 535 4.88 14.26 35.37
C VAL A 535 3.61 14.97 35.82
N LEU A 536 2.59 15.07 34.96
CA LEU A 536 1.30 15.68 35.30
C LEU A 536 0.63 14.94 36.46
N THR A 537 0.63 13.60 36.43
CA THR A 537 0.11 12.78 37.52
C THR A 537 0.86 13.05 38.82
N GLY A 538 2.19 13.12 38.78
CA GLY A 538 3.02 13.45 39.93
C GLY A 538 2.72 14.83 40.52
N ILE A 539 2.53 15.85 39.67
CA ILE A 539 2.15 17.21 40.08
C ILE A 539 0.78 17.21 40.76
N VAL A 540 -0.22 16.53 40.17
CA VAL A 540 -1.57 16.44 40.74
C VAL A 540 -1.55 15.71 42.08
N LEU A 541 -0.82 14.59 42.18
CA LEU A 541 -0.68 13.83 43.43
C LEU A 541 0.00 14.67 44.53
N ALA A 542 1.09 15.36 44.21
CA ALA A 542 1.82 16.20 45.16
C ALA A 542 0.99 17.42 45.59
N GLY A 543 0.34 18.11 44.66
CA GLY A 543 -0.51 19.26 44.95
C GLY A 543 -1.72 18.87 45.81
N THR A 544 -2.39 17.77 45.47
CA THR A 544 -3.55 17.31 46.25
C THR A 544 -3.15 16.78 47.62
N GLY A 545 -2.04 16.04 47.70
CA GLY A 545 -1.50 15.55 48.97
C GLY A 545 -1.02 16.66 49.90
N ALA A 546 -0.55 17.79 49.36
CA ALA A 546 -0.19 18.97 50.16
C ALA A 546 -1.41 19.72 50.71
N ILE A 547 -2.57 19.62 50.05
CA ILE A 547 -3.82 20.28 50.47
C ILE A 547 -4.62 19.37 51.43
N ASN A 548 -4.56 18.05 51.24
CA ASN A 548 -5.35 17.09 52.01
C ASN A 548 -4.50 15.88 52.45
N GLU A 549 -4.19 15.81 53.74
CA GLU A 549 -3.42 14.73 54.34
C GLU A 549 -4.11 13.35 54.22
N PHE A 550 -5.44 13.30 54.07
CA PHE A 550 -6.17 12.06 53.85
C PHE A 550 -6.03 11.52 52.41
N PHE A 551 -5.61 12.35 51.46
CA PHE A 551 -5.53 11.96 50.05
C PHE A 551 -4.52 10.85 49.80
N LEU A 552 -3.36 10.88 50.47
CA LEU A 552 -2.34 9.82 50.38
C LEU A 552 -2.46 8.79 51.53
N SER A 553 -3.62 8.70 52.17
CA SER A 553 -3.87 7.69 53.20
C SER A 553 -3.92 6.28 52.61
N PRO A 554 -3.57 5.23 53.38
CA PRO A 554 -3.66 3.84 52.91
C PRO A 554 -5.05 3.46 52.39
N PHE A 555 -6.11 3.95 53.05
CA PHE A 555 -7.49 3.71 52.63
C PHE A 555 -7.78 4.33 51.26
N ASN A 556 -7.42 5.60 51.05
CA ASN A 556 -7.69 6.26 49.77
C ASN A 556 -6.84 5.65 48.63
N ILE A 557 -5.58 5.29 48.90
CA ILE A 557 -4.73 4.59 47.93
C ILE A 557 -5.36 3.25 47.53
N GLU A 558 -5.88 2.48 48.48
CA GLU A 558 -6.54 1.20 48.23
C GLU A 558 -7.78 1.36 47.35
N THR A 559 -8.63 2.35 47.65
CA THR A 559 -9.81 2.69 46.84
C THR A 559 -9.41 3.15 45.44
N MET A 560 -8.39 4.01 45.31
CA MET A 560 -7.87 4.47 44.03
C MET A 560 -7.34 3.31 43.18
N LEU A 561 -6.58 2.39 43.76
CA LEU A 561 -6.06 1.21 43.05
C LEU A 561 -7.18 0.28 42.57
N THR A 562 -8.26 0.16 43.34
CA THR A 562 -9.43 -0.63 42.95
C THR A 562 -10.18 0.02 41.77
N PHE A 563 -10.41 1.33 41.79
CA PHE A 563 -10.98 2.05 40.64
C PHE A 563 -10.06 2.00 39.42
N LEU A 564 -8.75 2.08 39.62
CA LEU A 564 -7.77 1.98 38.55
C LEU A 564 -7.78 0.58 37.91
N ALA A 565 -8.03 -0.48 38.68
CA ALA A 565 -8.20 -1.83 38.14
C ALA A 565 -9.41 -1.91 37.18
N ILE A 566 -10.55 -1.30 37.53
CA ILE A 566 -11.74 -1.23 36.65
C ILE A 566 -11.37 -0.59 35.31
N LEU A 567 -10.78 0.61 35.38
CA LEU A 567 -10.35 1.35 34.19
C LEU A 567 -9.30 0.59 33.39
N ALA A 568 -8.38 -0.12 34.04
CA ALA A 568 -7.36 -0.92 33.37
C ALA A 568 -7.97 -2.10 32.59
N PHE A 569 -8.90 -2.85 33.17
CA PHE A 569 -9.59 -3.94 32.45
C PHE A 569 -10.33 -3.43 31.21
N ILE A 570 -11.10 -2.36 31.36
CA ILE A 570 -11.81 -1.69 30.26
C ILE A 570 -10.82 -1.19 29.20
N SER A 571 -9.73 -0.55 29.63
CA SER A 571 -8.71 0.00 28.73
C SER A 571 -7.97 -1.09 27.96
N ILE A 572 -7.68 -2.25 28.56
CA ILE A 572 -7.08 -3.39 27.87
C ILE A 572 -8.07 -3.96 26.85
N GLY A 573 -9.36 -4.06 27.21
CA GLY A 573 -10.41 -4.46 26.28
C GLY A 573 -10.47 -3.55 25.06
N GLN A 574 -10.41 -2.23 25.27
CA GLN A 574 -10.35 -1.25 24.20
C GLN A 574 -9.06 -1.31 23.39
N LEU A 575 -7.91 -1.54 24.05
CA LEU A 575 -6.64 -1.70 23.35
C LEU A 575 -6.70 -2.87 22.37
N VAL A 576 -7.31 -3.99 22.75
CA VAL A 576 -7.47 -5.17 21.88
C VAL A 576 -8.26 -4.85 20.60
N THR A 577 -9.31 -4.03 20.68
CA THR A 577 -10.12 -3.64 19.51
C THR A 577 -9.37 -2.61 18.65
N ILE A 578 -8.66 -1.67 19.27
CA ILE A 578 -7.80 -0.70 18.56
C ILE A 578 -6.68 -1.40 17.79
N LEU A 579 -6.08 -2.44 18.38
CA LEU A 579 -5.01 -3.22 17.75
C LEU A 579 -5.43 -3.94 16.47
N VAL A 580 -6.73 -4.14 16.24
CA VAL A 580 -7.27 -4.67 14.98
C VAL A 580 -7.87 -3.58 14.09
N GLY A 581 -7.54 -2.31 14.35
CA GLY A 581 -7.97 -1.15 13.57
C GLY A 581 -9.46 -0.83 13.75
N ARG A 582 -10.03 -1.10 14.93
CA ARG A 582 -11.45 -0.86 15.25
C ARG A 582 -11.59 -0.14 16.59
N ILE A 583 -12.75 0.45 16.84
CA ILE A 583 -13.05 1.15 18.10
C ILE A 583 -14.35 0.55 18.63
N ASP A 584 -14.39 0.28 19.93
CA ASP A 584 -15.60 -0.13 20.63
C ASP A 584 -16.08 1.00 21.56
N LEU A 585 -17.25 1.57 21.24
CA LEU A 585 -17.88 2.63 22.06
C LEU A 585 -18.82 2.05 23.14
N SER A 586 -19.11 0.74 23.09
CA SER A 586 -20.09 0.10 23.96
C SER A 586 -19.54 -0.36 25.30
N VAL A 587 -18.20 -0.41 25.46
CA VAL A 587 -17.50 -1.02 26.60
C VAL A 587 -17.96 -0.47 27.95
N GLY A 588 -18.17 0.85 28.05
CA GLY A 588 -18.69 1.49 29.27
C GLY A 588 -20.16 1.13 29.57
N ALA A 589 -21.03 1.14 28.55
CA ALA A 589 -22.43 0.74 28.70
C ALA A 589 -22.55 -0.75 29.06
N LEU A 590 -21.67 -1.60 28.52
CA LEU A 590 -21.61 -3.02 28.86
C LEU A 590 -21.19 -3.22 30.32
N ALA A 591 -20.19 -2.48 30.81
CA ALA A 591 -19.79 -2.52 32.22
C ALA A 591 -20.94 -2.09 33.15
N GLY A 592 -21.69 -1.04 32.81
CA GLY A 592 -22.88 -0.62 33.55
C GLY A 592 -24.00 -1.66 33.52
N PHE A 593 -24.28 -2.24 32.35
CA PHE A 593 -25.25 -3.32 32.21
C PHE A 593 -24.88 -4.56 33.03
N VAL A 594 -23.58 -4.85 33.20
CA VAL A 594 -23.11 -5.93 34.06
C VAL A 594 -23.46 -5.68 35.54
N VAL A 595 -23.41 -4.44 36.02
CA VAL A 595 -23.88 -4.08 37.39
C VAL A 595 -25.36 -4.40 37.53
N VAL A 596 -26.17 -4.07 36.52
CA VAL A 596 -27.60 -4.41 36.50
C VAL A 596 -27.80 -5.93 36.53
N LEU A 597 -27.07 -6.70 35.71
CA LEU A 597 -27.16 -8.16 35.71
C LEU A 597 -26.72 -8.79 37.05
N ALA A 598 -25.66 -8.28 37.67
CA ALA A 598 -25.20 -8.73 38.98
C ALA A 598 -26.29 -8.61 40.04
N SER A 599 -27.13 -7.56 39.99
CA SER A 599 -28.27 -7.39 40.91
C SER A 599 -29.37 -8.45 40.79
N PHE A 600 -29.40 -9.22 39.69
CA PHE A 600 -30.36 -10.31 39.48
C PHE A 600 -29.71 -11.68 39.64
N LEU A 601 -28.44 -11.82 39.22
CA LEU A 601 -27.75 -13.10 39.12
C LEU A 601 -26.83 -13.39 40.32
N ALA A 602 -26.50 -12.39 41.12
CA ALA A 602 -25.81 -12.53 42.38
C ALA A 602 -26.45 -11.61 43.45
N PRO A 603 -27.75 -11.78 43.73
CA PRO A 603 -28.46 -10.95 44.69
C PRO A 603 -27.96 -11.17 46.11
N ASP A 604 -28.24 -10.21 46.98
CA ASP A 604 -27.95 -10.33 48.41
C ASP A 604 -28.56 -11.62 49.01
N GLY A 605 -27.80 -12.28 49.88
CA GLY A 605 -28.11 -13.60 50.43
C GLY A 605 -27.84 -14.81 49.50
N ALA A 606 -27.34 -14.62 48.28
CA ALA A 606 -26.95 -15.73 47.40
C ALA A 606 -25.81 -16.58 48.00
N SER A 607 -25.83 -17.90 47.75
CA SER A 607 -24.74 -18.78 48.16
C SER A 607 -23.48 -18.51 47.31
N ALA A 608 -22.31 -18.94 47.80
CA ALA A 608 -21.07 -18.83 47.04
C ALA A 608 -21.12 -19.57 45.69
N VAL A 609 -21.84 -20.70 45.62
CA VAL A 609 -22.00 -21.49 44.39
C VAL A 609 -22.91 -20.76 43.40
N ASP A 610 -24.02 -20.20 43.86
CA ASP A 610 -24.93 -19.44 43.00
C ASP A 610 -24.27 -18.17 42.49
N THR A 611 -23.48 -17.50 43.32
CA THR A 611 -22.68 -16.33 42.95
C THR A 611 -21.67 -16.68 41.86
N LEU A 612 -20.97 -17.82 41.97
CA LEU A 612 -20.02 -18.27 40.96
C LEU A 612 -20.71 -18.56 39.62
N TRP A 613 -21.88 -19.19 39.64
CA TRP A 613 -22.71 -19.40 38.45
C TRP A 613 -23.19 -18.08 37.84
N GLY A 614 -23.65 -17.15 38.67
CA GLY A 614 -24.05 -15.80 38.26
C GLY A 614 -22.92 -15.06 37.56
N VAL A 615 -21.73 -15.04 38.14
CA VAL A 615 -20.51 -14.48 37.54
C VAL A 615 -20.18 -15.13 36.21
N GLY A 616 -20.23 -16.47 36.12
CA GLY A 616 -20.00 -17.20 34.88
C GLY A 616 -20.99 -16.83 33.77
N LEU A 617 -22.28 -16.70 34.11
CA LEU A 617 -23.32 -16.30 33.17
C LEU A 617 -23.15 -14.85 32.71
N ILE A 618 -22.81 -13.94 33.62
CA ILE A 618 -22.51 -12.52 33.31
C ILE A 618 -21.38 -12.42 32.29
N LEU A 619 -20.27 -13.14 32.51
CA LEU A 619 -19.15 -13.15 31.58
C LEU A 619 -19.50 -13.77 30.23
N ALA A 620 -20.36 -14.80 30.21
CA ALA A 620 -20.87 -15.38 28.97
C ALA A 620 -21.75 -14.40 28.18
N VAL A 621 -22.60 -13.63 28.86
CA VAL A 621 -23.41 -12.56 28.23
C VAL A 621 -22.51 -11.46 27.67
N ALA A 622 -21.51 -11.01 28.43
CA ALA A 622 -20.56 -9.99 27.97
C ALA A 622 -19.75 -10.46 26.76
N ALA A 623 -19.28 -11.71 26.76
CA ALA A 623 -18.64 -12.35 25.61
C ALA A 623 -19.60 -12.47 24.42
N GLY A 624 -20.88 -12.76 24.67
CA GLY A 624 -21.95 -12.84 23.67
C GLY A 624 -22.19 -11.52 22.94
N PHE A 625 -22.20 -10.39 23.66
CA PHE A 625 -22.24 -9.06 23.04
C PHE A 625 -20.99 -8.81 22.19
N GLY A 626 -19.80 -9.16 22.67
CA GLY A 626 -18.57 -9.08 21.87
C GLY A 626 -18.65 -9.93 20.61
N LEU A 627 -19.17 -11.16 20.71
CA LEU A 627 -19.35 -12.06 19.56
C LEU A 627 -20.34 -11.49 18.54
N LEU A 628 -21.48 -10.99 19.00
CA LEU A 628 -22.51 -10.37 18.15
C LEU A 628 -21.93 -9.17 17.39
N GLN A 629 -21.25 -8.27 18.11
CA GLN A 629 -20.62 -7.10 17.51
C GLN A 629 -19.56 -7.50 16.47
N GLY A 630 -18.63 -8.38 16.83
CA GLY A 630 -17.61 -8.87 15.91
C GLY A 630 -18.20 -9.58 14.70
N TRP A 631 -19.31 -10.32 14.85
CA TRP A 631 -20.00 -10.97 13.75
C TRP A 631 -20.67 -9.96 12.81
N MET A 632 -21.37 -8.95 13.33
CA MET A 632 -21.96 -7.89 12.51
C MET A 632 -20.90 -7.12 11.72
N ILE A 633 -19.76 -6.82 12.36
CA ILE A 633 -18.66 -6.09 11.72
C ILE A 633 -18.01 -6.92 10.61
N THR A 634 -17.79 -8.21 10.85
CA THR A 634 -16.99 -9.04 9.93
C THR A 634 -17.80 -9.78 8.87
N TRP A 635 -19.04 -10.16 9.17
CA TRP A 635 -19.88 -10.95 8.28
C TRP A 635 -20.92 -10.10 7.56
N LEU A 636 -21.52 -9.13 8.24
CA LEU A 636 -22.47 -8.19 7.62
C LEU A 636 -21.78 -6.95 7.04
N ASN A 637 -20.45 -6.83 7.23
CA ASN A 637 -19.64 -5.71 6.75
C ASN A 637 -20.16 -4.33 7.23
N ILE A 638 -20.76 -4.27 8.42
CA ILE A 638 -21.28 -3.03 9.01
C ILE A 638 -20.13 -2.28 9.68
N PRO A 639 -20.00 -0.94 9.50
CA PRO A 639 -18.98 -0.16 10.18
C PRO A 639 -19.01 -0.33 11.71
N ALA A 640 -17.85 -0.54 12.32
CA ALA A 640 -17.75 -0.85 13.76
C ALA A 640 -18.33 0.24 14.67
N ILE A 641 -18.19 1.51 14.31
CA ILE A 641 -18.77 2.63 15.05
C ILE A 641 -20.30 2.52 15.10
N VAL A 642 -20.94 2.15 13.98
CA VAL A 642 -22.40 1.99 13.91
C VAL A 642 -22.87 0.84 14.79
N VAL A 643 -22.21 -0.32 14.70
CA VAL A 643 -22.53 -1.50 15.51
C VAL A 643 -22.37 -1.23 17.00
N THR A 644 -21.26 -0.59 17.39
CA THR A 644 -20.94 -0.34 18.80
C THR A 644 -21.81 0.77 19.39
N LEU A 645 -22.20 1.79 18.61
CA LEU A 645 -23.16 2.80 19.04
C LEU A 645 -24.58 2.23 19.20
N ALA A 646 -25.02 1.38 18.27
CA ALA A 646 -26.30 0.69 18.40
C ALA A 646 -26.31 -0.23 19.64
N THR A 647 -25.21 -0.94 19.88
CA THR A 647 -25.03 -1.79 21.07
C THR A 647 -25.02 -0.95 22.34
N PHE A 648 -24.34 0.20 22.35
CA PHE A 648 -24.34 1.16 23.46
C PHE A 648 -25.77 1.61 23.81
N ILE A 649 -26.55 2.09 22.83
CA ILE A 649 -27.94 2.53 23.02
C ILE A 649 -28.82 1.37 23.51
N GLY A 650 -28.67 0.18 22.90
CA GLY A 650 -29.41 -1.01 23.27
C GLY A 650 -29.13 -1.44 24.71
N LEU A 651 -27.86 -1.49 25.12
CA LEU A 651 -27.45 -1.84 26.48
C LEU A 651 -27.97 -0.84 27.51
N GLN A 652 -27.91 0.47 27.22
CA GLN A 652 -28.49 1.49 28.09
C GLN A 652 -30.02 1.34 28.21
N GLY A 653 -30.71 1.12 27.10
CA GLY A 653 -32.15 0.88 27.09
C GLY A 653 -32.53 -0.36 27.90
N MET A 654 -31.81 -1.47 27.70
CA MET A 654 -32.00 -2.70 28.48
C MET A 654 -31.74 -2.48 29.98
N SER A 655 -30.68 -1.74 30.32
CA SER A 655 -30.36 -1.40 31.72
C SER A 655 -31.52 -0.64 32.38
N LEU A 656 -32.05 0.38 31.70
CA LEU A 656 -33.17 1.21 32.20
C LEU A 656 -34.49 0.43 32.28
N VAL A 657 -34.74 -0.52 31.38
CA VAL A 657 -35.94 -1.37 31.43
C VAL A 657 -35.87 -2.37 32.58
N LEU A 658 -34.71 -2.99 32.80
CA LEU A 658 -34.52 -3.97 33.88
C LEU A 658 -34.45 -3.30 35.27
N ARG A 659 -33.78 -2.14 35.37
CA ARG A 659 -33.63 -1.33 36.58
C ARG A 659 -33.93 0.14 36.27
N PRO A 660 -35.22 0.55 36.24
CA PRO A 660 -35.60 1.95 36.04
C PRO A 660 -35.32 2.83 37.27
N ARG A 661 -35.10 2.21 38.43
CA ARG A 661 -34.69 2.83 39.68
C ARG A 661 -33.60 1.97 40.32
N ALA A 662 -32.69 2.63 41.03
CA ALA A 662 -31.64 1.97 41.77
C ALA A 662 -32.25 0.98 42.80
N GLY A 663 -31.81 -0.28 42.78
CA GLY A 663 -32.30 -1.35 43.62
C GLY A 663 -31.71 -2.72 43.30
N GLY A 664 -32.03 -3.72 44.11
CA GLY A 664 -31.39 -5.03 44.03
C GLY A 664 -29.98 -5.00 44.59
N ALA A 665 -29.88 -5.24 45.89
CA ALA A 665 -28.60 -5.39 46.55
C ALA A 665 -27.85 -6.58 45.96
N ILE A 666 -26.57 -6.39 45.71
CA ILE A 666 -25.63 -7.38 45.19
C ILE A 666 -24.94 -8.02 46.39
N THR A 667 -24.69 -9.31 46.34
CA THR A 667 -24.03 -10.04 47.43
C THR A 667 -22.65 -9.47 47.79
N ASP A 668 -22.37 -9.46 49.10
CA ASP A 668 -21.05 -9.10 49.64
C ASP A 668 -19.93 -10.05 49.17
N TYR A 669 -20.24 -11.26 48.70
CA TYR A 669 -19.19 -12.13 48.15
C TYR A 669 -18.43 -11.49 46.98
N ILE A 670 -19.10 -10.66 46.15
CA ILE A 670 -18.43 -9.96 45.05
C ILE A 670 -17.56 -8.81 45.61
N SER A 671 -18.05 -8.06 46.60
CA SER A 671 -17.27 -6.99 47.23
C SER A 671 -16.05 -7.57 47.99
N ASP A 672 -16.23 -8.65 48.75
CA ASP A 672 -15.17 -9.35 49.48
C ASP A 672 -14.05 -9.85 48.56
N VAL A 673 -14.42 -10.47 47.42
CA VAL A 673 -13.43 -10.97 46.45
C VAL A 673 -12.69 -9.81 45.77
N THR A 674 -13.39 -8.71 45.46
CA THR A 674 -12.78 -7.56 44.78
C THR A 674 -11.89 -6.71 45.70
N GLN A 675 -12.21 -6.68 47.00
CA GLN A 675 -11.45 -5.98 48.05
C GLN A 675 -10.41 -6.87 48.74
N TRP A 676 -10.33 -8.16 48.39
CA TRP A 676 -9.33 -9.07 48.94
C TRP A 676 -7.91 -8.51 48.74
N LYS A 677 -7.06 -8.62 49.76
CA LYS A 677 -5.72 -8.01 49.76
C LYS A 677 -4.63 -9.06 49.53
N MET A 678 -3.67 -8.69 48.69
CA MET A 678 -2.42 -9.44 48.50
C MET A 678 -1.24 -8.48 48.72
N LEU A 679 -0.40 -8.74 49.74
CA LEU A 679 0.77 -7.91 50.05
C LEU A 679 0.45 -6.40 50.19
N ALA A 680 -0.63 -6.07 50.90
CA ALA A 680 -1.13 -4.70 51.13
C ALA A 680 -1.68 -3.96 49.89
N VAL A 681 -1.91 -4.67 48.77
CA VAL A 681 -2.50 -4.14 47.54
C VAL A 681 -3.81 -4.88 47.23
N PRO A 682 -4.84 -4.22 46.67
CA PRO A 682 -6.04 -4.92 46.19
C PRO A 682 -5.66 -6.04 45.20
N ALA A 683 -6.15 -7.25 45.44
CA ALA A 683 -5.86 -8.41 44.61
C ALA A 683 -6.32 -8.19 43.16
N CYS A 684 -7.43 -7.49 42.95
CA CYS A 684 -7.90 -7.10 41.62
C CYS A 684 -6.88 -6.25 40.84
N PHE A 685 -6.17 -5.32 41.51
CA PHE A 685 -5.12 -4.52 40.91
C PHE A 685 -3.87 -5.38 40.62
N ALA A 686 -3.45 -6.24 41.54
CA ALA A 686 -2.32 -7.15 41.29
C ALA A 686 -2.60 -8.09 40.10
N VAL A 687 -3.83 -8.61 40.00
CA VAL A 687 -4.27 -9.43 38.86
C VAL A 687 -4.25 -8.63 37.57
N VAL A 688 -4.72 -7.37 37.55
CA VAL A 688 -4.68 -6.56 36.32
C VAL A 688 -3.24 -6.29 35.87
N VAL A 689 -2.30 -6.05 36.79
CA VAL A 689 -0.88 -5.88 36.47
C VAL A 689 -0.31 -7.15 35.83
N ILE A 690 -0.61 -8.33 36.40
CA ILE A 690 -0.20 -9.62 35.83
C ILE A 690 -0.81 -9.78 34.42
N ILE A 691 -2.09 -9.45 34.24
CA ILE A 691 -2.75 -9.52 32.93
C ILE A 691 -2.10 -8.57 31.94
N VAL A 692 -1.75 -7.34 32.32
CA VAL A 692 -1.04 -6.38 31.45
C VAL A 692 0.30 -6.94 31.01
N VAL A 693 1.11 -7.47 31.93
CA VAL A 693 2.41 -8.07 31.60
C VAL A 693 2.25 -9.29 30.69
N CYS A 694 1.29 -10.18 31.00
CA CYS A 694 0.97 -11.33 30.17
C CYS A 694 0.45 -10.93 28.79
N PHE A 695 -0.34 -9.85 28.72
CA PHE A 695 -0.90 -9.32 27.49
C PHE A 695 0.19 -8.70 26.61
N GLU A 696 1.08 -7.90 27.18
CA GLU A 696 2.24 -7.32 26.48
C GLU A 696 3.17 -8.43 25.95
N PHE A 697 3.50 -9.40 26.81
CA PHE A 697 4.25 -10.58 26.38
C PHE A 697 3.52 -11.33 25.25
N GLY A 698 2.22 -11.54 25.40
CA GLY A 698 1.34 -12.12 24.39
C GLY A 698 1.42 -11.38 23.05
N LEU A 699 1.33 -10.06 23.08
CA LEU A 699 1.27 -9.19 21.90
C LEU A 699 2.57 -9.18 21.09
N PHE A 700 3.71 -9.15 21.78
CA PHE A 700 5.01 -8.97 21.14
C PHE A 700 5.79 -10.29 20.97
N ARG A 701 5.60 -11.28 21.83
CA ARG A 701 6.36 -12.54 21.77
C ARG A 701 5.62 -13.66 21.05
N THR A 702 4.29 -13.65 21.00
CA THR A 702 3.53 -14.77 20.43
C THR A 702 3.13 -14.54 18.96
N SER A 703 2.81 -15.64 18.26
CA SER A 703 2.27 -15.56 16.89
C SER A 703 0.86 -14.99 16.83
N LEU A 704 0.08 -15.11 17.90
CA LEU A 704 -1.28 -14.53 17.95
C LEU A 704 -1.18 -13.00 18.00
N GLY A 705 -0.32 -12.47 18.86
CA GLY A 705 -0.07 -11.04 18.97
C GLY A 705 0.40 -10.40 17.67
N ARG A 706 1.36 -11.03 16.97
CA ARG A 706 1.81 -10.59 15.64
C ARG A 706 0.68 -10.58 14.62
N ARG A 707 -0.20 -11.58 14.62
CA ARG A 707 -1.35 -11.64 13.70
C ARG A 707 -2.39 -10.57 14.00
N LEU A 708 -2.67 -10.30 15.28
CA LEU A 708 -3.58 -9.21 15.67
C LEU A 708 -3.07 -7.87 15.17
N ARG A 709 -1.80 -7.53 15.45
CA ARG A 709 -1.18 -6.29 14.97
C ARG A 709 -1.10 -6.21 13.45
N ALA A 710 -0.82 -7.33 12.76
CA ALA A 710 -0.82 -7.35 11.31
C ALA A 710 -2.20 -7.04 10.72
N VAL A 711 -3.27 -7.54 11.33
CA VAL A 711 -4.65 -7.25 10.90
C VAL A 711 -5.02 -5.79 11.15
N GLY A 712 -4.56 -5.19 12.25
CA GLY A 712 -4.77 -3.77 12.51
C GLY A 712 -3.97 -2.85 11.59
N SER A 713 -2.75 -3.24 11.23
CA SER A 713 -1.89 -2.48 10.31
C SER A 713 -2.43 -2.52 8.88
N ASN A 714 -2.65 -3.72 8.33
CA ASN A 714 -3.24 -3.89 7.00
C ASN A 714 -4.00 -5.24 6.91
N PRO A 715 -5.35 -5.23 6.93
CA PRO A 715 -6.15 -6.46 6.94
C PRO A 715 -6.08 -7.24 5.62
N LEU A 716 -5.86 -6.56 4.49
CA LEU A 716 -5.69 -7.18 3.18
C LEU A 716 -4.35 -7.91 3.12
N ALA A 717 -3.26 -7.23 3.49
CA ALA A 717 -1.93 -7.81 3.60
C ALA A 717 -1.92 -9.05 4.49
N ALA A 718 -2.56 -8.96 5.67
CA ALA A 718 -2.70 -10.07 6.60
C ALA A 718 -3.39 -11.27 5.92
N THR A 719 -4.48 -11.02 5.18
CA THR A 719 -5.24 -12.06 4.47
C THR A 719 -4.43 -12.72 3.36
N ARG A 720 -3.67 -11.95 2.58
CA ARG A 720 -2.78 -12.49 1.53
C ARG A 720 -1.67 -13.36 2.09
N VAL A 721 -1.15 -13.04 3.28
CA VAL A 721 -0.16 -13.88 3.98
C VAL A 721 -0.82 -15.09 4.69
N GLY A 722 -2.15 -15.22 4.63
CA GLY A 722 -2.92 -16.36 5.16
C GLY A 722 -3.41 -16.18 6.60
N VAL A 723 -3.40 -14.95 7.12
CA VAL A 723 -3.98 -14.56 8.41
C VAL A 723 -5.43 -14.12 8.19
N SER A 724 -6.39 -14.83 8.77
CA SER A 724 -7.81 -14.48 8.59
C SER A 724 -8.16 -13.25 9.42
N ALA A 725 -8.28 -12.08 8.78
CA ALA A 725 -8.64 -10.82 9.44
C ALA A 725 -9.94 -10.94 10.25
N ASN A 726 -11.02 -11.45 9.64
CA ASN A 726 -12.33 -11.60 10.27
C ASN A 726 -12.28 -12.38 11.59
N ARG A 727 -11.50 -13.46 11.66
CA ARG A 727 -11.38 -14.25 12.90
C ARG A 727 -10.69 -13.48 14.02
N HIS A 728 -9.70 -12.67 13.69
CA HIS A 728 -8.95 -11.90 14.69
C HIS A 728 -9.74 -10.69 15.16
N ILE A 729 -10.52 -10.05 14.27
CA ILE A 729 -11.48 -9.00 14.64
C ILE A 729 -12.55 -9.58 15.58
N LEU A 730 -13.15 -10.73 15.23
CA LEU A 730 -14.15 -11.39 16.09
C LEU A 730 -13.57 -11.72 17.47
N LEU A 731 -12.37 -12.32 17.52
CA LEU A 731 -11.70 -12.65 18.77
C LEU A 731 -11.41 -11.40 19.61
N ALA A 732 -11.02 -10.30 18.96
CA ALA A 732 -10.74 -9.04 19.63
C ALA A 732 -11.98 -8.47 20.34
N PHE A 733 -13.14 -8.48 19.69
CA PHE A 733 -14.40 -8.02 20.30
C PHE A 733 -14.89 -8.96 21.42
N VAL A 734 -14.73 -10.28 21.28
CA VAL A 734 -15.04 -11.24 22.35
C VAL A 734 -14.17 -10.98 23.58
N LEU A 735 -12.86 -10.79 23.38
CA LEU A 735 -11.94 -10.50 24.47
C LEU A 735 -12.24 -9.14 25.12
N SER A 736 -12.58 -8.12 24.33
CA SER A 736 -13.06 -6.82 24.82
C SER A 736 -14.29 -6.99 25.71
N GLY A 737 -15.31 -7.72 25.24
CA GLY A 737 -16.52 -7.99 26.02
C GLY A 737 -16.25 -8.70 27.34
N ILE A 738 -15.37 -9.71 27.35
CA ILE A 738 -14.98 -10.40 28.59
C ILE A 738 -14.29 -9.44 29.56
N LEU A 739 -13.32 -8.65 29.09
CA LEU A 739 -12.57 -7.71 29.93
C LEU A 739 -13.48 -6.58 30.47
N ALA A 740 -14.40 -6.08 29.65
CA ALA A 740 -15.45 -5.16 30.06
C ALA A 740 -16.35 -5.77 31.14
N GLY A 741 -16.70 -7.05 30.99
CA GLY A 741 -17.48 -7.79 31.97
C GLY A 741 -16.77 -7.97 33.31
N ILE A 742 -15.46 -8.27 33.28
CA ILE A 742 -14.64 -8.31 34.51
C ILE A 742 -14.59 -6.93 35.17
N GLY A 743 -14.33 -5.86 34.40
CA GLY A 743 -14.37 -4.49 34.90
C GLY A 743 -15.72 -4.11 35.51
N GLY A 744 -16.83 -4.52 34.86
CA GLY A 744 -18.19 -4.33 35.33
C GLY A 744 -18.51 -5.11 36.62
N LEU A 745 -17.97 -6.32 36.79
CA LEU A 745 -18.12 -7.09 38.04
C LEU A 745 -17.38 -6.44 39.21
N ILE A 746 -16.18 -5.89 38.96
CA ILE A 746 -15.45 -5.13 39.98
C ILE A 746 -16.24 -3.85 40.34
N LEU A 747 -16.80 -3.16 39.34
CA LEU A 747 -17.69 -2.02 39.57
C LEU A 747 -18.94 -2.41 40.38
N ALA A 748 -19.53 -3.57 40.08
CA ALA A 748 -20.69 -4.09 40.79
C ALA A 748 -20.41 -4.31 42.28
N GLY A 749 -19.22 -4.84 42.63
CA GLY A 749 -18.79 -4.99 44.02
C GLY A 749 -18.53 -3.67 44.75
N GLN A 750 -18.24 -2.57 44.03
CA GLN A 750 -18.06 -1.24 44.61
C GLN A 750 -19.38 -0.47 44.76
N VAL A 751 -20.30 -0.61 43.81
CA VAL A 751 -21.61 0.06 43.84
C VAL A 751 -22.57 -0.68 44.79
N GLY A 752 -22.54 -2.02 44.81
CA GLY A 752 -23.34 -2.86 45.70
C GLY A 752 -24.84 -2.94 45.40
N ILE A 753 -25.33 -2.16 44.43
CA ILE A 753 -26.75 -2.10 44.08
C ILE A 753 -26.89 -1.95 42.55
N GLY A 754 -27.92 -2.56 41.95
CA GLY A 754 -28.23 -2.35 40.53
C GLY A 754 -28.80 -0.95 40.29
N SER A 755 -28.09 -0.10 39.55
CA SER A 755 -28.53 1.29 39.25
C SER A 755 -28.28 1.68 37.80
#